data_AF-A0A5Q3DKQ3-F1
#
_entry.id   AF-A0A5Q3DKQ3-F1
#
_cell.length_a   1.000
_cell.length_b   1.000
_cell.length_c   1.000
_cell.angle_alpha   90.00
_cell.angle_beta   90.00
_cell.angle_gamma   90.00
#
_symmetry.space_group_name_H-M   'P 1'
#
loop_
_entity.id
_entity.type
_entity.pdbx_description
1 polymer ?
#
loop_
_entity_poly.entity_id
_entity_poly.type
_entity_poly.pdbx_seq_one_letter_code
_entity_poly.pdbx_strand_id
1 'polypeptide(L)'
;MFSHPLHGAGQSDLSRSGSGSGRPLMATSGASVGNANARARPCDTCRVRKTRCVKEEGQTRCVLCTFHNQPCTFLRGPTPRQRRQNREKEREKQNDARDGDENQGNSTTSPVAGLEMGASPSSRHGDAASTPASVESNQQFTQMQQVMPFEDNMPEPSRPSILSNTLGLDLKTHAEYIGPTDYRDPVLLDLHRPNLLNQEAPPLPTTSTFARRLDYQTVFLVHPDESTASEKMRIADLDAIEATVHPLGRTLVDLYFRIVHPSFPILHKDVFISKHRLSHRHFAPSLLAAVYLVALDWQLYDSQLAGREVESIPDPAALEELAERTINQDMRRPKLSTLEAGLLLLQRNRKIVESGSHTHPMSNRMFTAQIVAMAQDLGIHIDCSSWSIPAWEVGLRRRLAWALYMQDRWGACVHGRPFLIQDNDWDVRPCTAPDYPELGQMDPEANPDHTSPIIVGWDLFIRHIELTQILSDVIRTFYSAAATRVGGTLDQMGVVAAVELAKPLVFRLREWHANLPARLQLQNTQLRELCANGALHLAHAAVEIALHRALVRITTPDTPASLYEVLRSTARAKLQSAIELLGSLRPEHTAAFWGSAAAYQAAEIGSLAGLLWATADSFDEMAWCASRVDELRWALRVRGAAAPFAREALRLLERDIGGLGMHEDVEKTSNGEEQATTGEKHQIQHDSPDAKRTKKEAGQTTLDDVVIISDDSKDNDSAAEKEDDSKAKSDKKEEINGKESKSDDKKESNGKDSETNGKQETNGKDAVQPSEEPDVPSSILEKGIIYFFIRGRVNLEDPESVDDIARSFIMLRPIAKDARLGDGPIADSGNSRILALPKKTLPESGKERYMVFVEKSGASYDEIKKEFLSADEYETKTAGTRRTPPAKPVGEGVYAITSTGRESHLAYLTTLPEKLEEVQKELGLKEKGSFIISTKNPQYPGPQNTQLPQGPDFPKEIIDEFRSLRWLPSKPSHFDYPNAQILLIGESDGIEKAVEPQKKDQKDGKEEPETVLEHLEDDDVKRMKHLADDQSAAIYADLHVQAKDYPKMQTTF
;
A
#
# COMPACT_ATOMS: atom_id res chain seq x y z
N MET A 1 -61.08 -25.55 9.50
CA MET A 1 -62.56 -25.57 9.55
C MET A 1 -62.95 -25.14 10.97
N PHE A 2 -63.82 -24.18 11.27
CA PHE A 2 -64.91 -23.55 10.50
C PHE A 2 -65.70 -22.62 11.50
N SER A 3 -66.37 -21.52 11.10
CA SER A 3 -67.85 -21.43 10.82
C SER A 3 -68.52 -20.35 11.70
N HIS A 4 -69.70 -19.74 11.48
CA HIS A 4 -70.89 -19.82 10.59
C HIS A 4 -71.79 -18.58 10.91
N PRO A 5 -72.91 -18.30 10.19
CA PRO A 5 -74.05 -17.65 10.83
C PRO A 5 -75.35 -18.47 10.75
N LEU A 6 -75.91 -18.80 11.91
CA LEU A 6 -77.33 -18.67 12.32
C LEU A 6 -77.48 -19.10 13.80
N HIS A 7 -78.06 -18.21 14.62
CA HIS A 7 -78.48 -18.26 16.06
C HIS A 7 -77.52 -17.80 17.19
N GLY A 8 -78.00 -16.80 17.98
CA GLY A 8 -77.56 -16.40 19.34
C GLY A 8 -76.88 -15.02 19.43
N ALA A 9 -77.62 -13.90 19.63
CA ALA A 9 -77.78 -13.18 20.92
C ALA A 9 -76.45 -12.98 21.69
N GLY A 10 -75.96 -11.80 22.07
CA GLY A 10 -76.44 -10.43 22.19
C GLY A 10 -75.57 -9.74 23.27
N GLN A 11 -75.45 -8.41 23.22
CA GLN A 11 -75.01 -7.50 24.31
C GLN A 11 -73.51 -7.57 24.66
N SER A 12 -72.67 -6.53 24.75
CA SER A 12 -72.76 -5.12 25.17
C SER A 12 -71.45 -4.91 25.97
N ASP A 13 -70.53 -4.07 25.49
CA ASP A 13 -70.22 -2.77 26.10
C ASP A 13 -69.64 -2.78 27.53
N LEU A 14 -68.48 -2.14 27.66
CA LEU A 14 -68.05 -1.18 28.70
C LEU A 14 -66.52 -1.09 28.62
N SER A 15 -65.91 -0.22 27.81
CA SER A 15 -65.91 1.26 27.77
C SER A 15 -65.11 1.93 28.90
N ARG A 16 -64.37 2.97 28.46
CA ARG A 16 -63.92 4.17 29.18
C ARG A 16 -62.68 4.03 30.07
N SER A 17 -61.75 4.98 30.04
CA SER A 17 -61.87 6.44 29.85
C SER A 17 -60.57 6.98 29.25
N GLY A 18 -60.51 8.01 28.39
CA GLY A 18 -61.15 9.33 28.44
C GLY A 18 -60.02 10.36 28.65
N SER A 19 -59.53 10.99 27.59
CA SER A 19 -59.83 12.40 27.22
C SER A 19 -59.14 13.47 28.06
N GLY A 20 -58.54 14.46 27.40
CA GLY A 20 -58.49 15.82 27.96
C GLY A 20 -57.17 16.56 27.81
N SER A 21 -57.10 17.39 26.78
CA SER A 21 -56.20 18.53 26.63
C SER A 21 -56.24 19.50 27.83
N GLY A 22 -55.07 20.03 28.23
CA GLY A 22 -54.96 21.19 29.12
C GLY A 22 -53.50 21.56 29.47
N ARG A 23 -52.98 22.63 28.87
CA ARG A 23 -51.83 23.47 29.31
C ARG A 23 -52.08 24.07 30.72
N PRO A 24 -51.16 24.81 31.41
CA PRO A 24 -49.67 24.87 31.43
C PRO A 24 -49.06 25.03 32.88
N LEU A 25 -47.75 25.37 32.96
CA LEU A 25 -46.96 26.03 34.07
C LEU A 25 -46.36 25.14 35.18
N MET A 26 -45.02 24.98 35.21
CA MET A 26 -44.02 25.64 36.11
C MET A 26 -44.06 25.13 37.58
N ALA A 27 -42.97 24.85 38.32
CA ALA A 27 -41.52 24.91 38.12
C ALA A 27 -40.80 24.24 39.34
N THR A 28 -39.47 24.14 39.27
CA THR A 28 -38.46 23.96 40.36
C THR A 28 -38.30 22.54 40.92
N SER A 29 -37.12 21.98 41.24
CA SER A 29 -35.71 22.41 41.39
C SER A 29 -34.92 21.09 41.55
N GLY A 30 -33.71 20.82 41.04
CA GLY A 30 -32.41 21.50 41.02
C GLY A 30 -31.34 20.39 41.24
N ALA A 31 -30.03 20.55 41.17
CA ALA A 31 -29.10 21.32 40.36
C ALA A 31 -27.70 20.74 40.70
N SER A 32 -26.80 20.56 39.73
CA SER A 32 -25.34 20.73 39.93
C SER A 32 -24.62 20.95 38.59
N VAL A 33 -23.59 21.78 38.60
CA VAL A 33 -23.18 22.76 37.58
C VAL A 33 -21.81 22.45 36.95
N GLY A 34 -21.63 22.86 35.68
CA GLY A 34 -20.34 23.18 35.02
C GLY A 34 -20.32 22.74 33.55
N ASN A 35 -19.95 23.51 32.51
CA ASN A 35 -19.37 24.85 32.35
C ASN A 35 -19.62 25.26 30.86
N ALA A 36 -20.24 26.41 30.56
CA ALA A 36 -20.57 26.83 29.19
C ALA A 36 -19.77 28.07 28.78
N ASN A 37 -18.98 27.97 27.70
CA ASN A 37 -18.26 29.10 27.11
C ASN A 37 -18.41 29.10 25.58
N ALA A 38 -19.65 29.23 25.10
CA ALA A 38 -19.91 29.57 23.69
C ALA A 38 -19.79 31.09 23.51
N ARG A 39 -18.82 31.53 22.69
CA ARG A 39 -18.50 32.97 22.49
C ARG A 39 -19.65 33.71 21.81
N ALA A 40 -20.45 34.44 22.58
CA ALA A 40 -21.47 35.36 22.06
C ALA A 40 -20.84 36.53 21.28
N ARG A 41 -21.50 36.95 20.19
CA ARG A 41 -21.09 38.08 19.34
C ARG A 41 -21.00 39.39 20.16
N PRO A 42 -19.94 40.22 20.01
CA PRO A 42 -19.85 41.54 20.65
C PRO A 42 -20.90 42.54 20.15
N CYS A 43 -21.39 43.44 21.03
CA CYS A 43 -22.30 44.52 20.63
C CYS A 43 -21.63 45.53 19.70
N ASP A 44 -22.43 46.30 18.95
CA ASP A 44 -21.95 47.21 17.91
C ASP A 44 -20.96 48.24 18.46
N THR A 45 -21.22 48.79 19.66
CA THR A 45 -20.34 49.78 20.31
C THR A 45 -18.99 49.17 20.68
N CYS A 46 -18.99 47.99 21.32
CA CYS A 46 -17.74 47.27 21.65
C CYS A 46 -17.01 46.79 20.39
N ARG A 47 -17.74 46.44 19.33
CA ARG A 47 -17.18 46.02 18.04
C ARG A 47 -16.50 47.18 17.30
N VAL A 48 -17.12 48.36 17.27
CA VAL A 48 -16.52 49.58 16.68
C VAL A 48 -15.29 50.01 17.47
N ARG A 49 -15.33 49.91 18.80
CA ARG A 49 -14.18 50.25 19.67
C ARG A 49 -13.12 49.16 19.77
N LYS A 50 -13.35 47.97 19.20
CA LYS A 50 -12.49 46.77 19.28
C LYS A 50 -12.15 46.37 20.72
N THR A 51 -13.08 46.54 21.65
CA THR A 51 -12.92 46.19 23.07
C THR A 51 -13.76 44.97 23.43
N ARG A 52 -13.35 44.20 24.45
CA ARG A 52 -14.08 43.00 24.90
C ARG A 52 -15.48 43.37 25.39
N CYS A 53 -16.50 42.70 24.86
CA CYS A 53 -17.90 42.89 25.27
C CYS A 53 -18.26 41.85 26.33
N VAL A 54 -18.41 42.28 27.58
CA VAL A 54 -18.78 41.41 28.71
C VAL A 54 -20.13 41.85 29.25
N LYS A 55 -21.05 40.89 29.44
CA LYS A 55 -22.42 41.13 29.89
C LYS A 55 -22.66 40.26 31.12
N GLU A 56 -23.11 40.88 32.21
CA GLU A 56 -23.46 40.17 33.45
C GLU A 56 -24.83 39.49 33.30
N GLU A 57 -25.02 38.34 33.95
CA GLU A 57 -26.27 37.57 33.85
C GLU A 57 -27.47 38.41 34.32
N GLY A 58 -28.52 38.47 33.49
CA GLY A 58 -29.74 39.22 33.76
C GLY A 58 -29.75 40.70 33.34
N GLN A 59 -28.60 41.31 33.01
CA GLN A 59 -28.59 42.67 32.47
C GLN A 59 -28.87 42.69 30.96
N THR A 60 -29.44 43.78 30.42
CA THR A 60 -29.68 43.91 28.97
C THR A 60 -28.53 44.58 28.22
N ARG A 61 -27.70 45.37 28.91
CA ARG A 61 -26.54 46.12 28.36
C ARG A 61 -25.22 45.52 28.87
N CYS A 62 -24.16 45.58 28.05
CA CYS A 62 -22.82 45.13 28.47
C CYS A 62 -22.18 46.13 29.44
N VAL A 63 -21.25 45.67 30.28
CA VAL A 63 -20.61 46.48 31.34
C VAL A 63 -20.04 47.79 30.79
N LEU A 64 -19.37 47.74 29.64
CA LEU A 64 -18.79 48.92 29.00
C LEU A 64 -19.86 49.93 28.53
N CYS A 65 -20.96 49.44 27.96
CA CYS A 65 -22.07 50.29 27.52
C CYS A 65 -22.88 50.85 28.69
N THR A 66 -22.97 50.10 29.79
CA THR A 66 -23.56 50.57 31.06
C THR A 66 -22.69 51.67 31.68
N PHE A 67 -21.38 51.46 31.78
CA PHE A 67 -20.43 52.41 32.35
C PHE A 67 -20.39 53.75 31.60
N HIS A 68 -20.36 53.71 30.27
CA HIS A 68 -20.38 54.94 29.45
C HIS A 68 -21.78 55.50 29.18
N ASN A 69 -22.83 54.89 29.76
CA ASN A 69 -24.24 55.20 29.55
C ASN A 69 -24.64 55.32 28.06
N GLN A 70 -24.14 54.43 27.20
CA GLN A 70 -24.42 54.38 25.76
C GLN A 70 -25.25 53.15 25.38
N PRO A 71 -26.12 53.21 24.35
CA PRO A 71 -27.00 52.10 24.00
C PRO A 71 -26.19 50.87 23.53
N CYS A 72 -26.59 49.68 23.99
CA CYS A 72 -25.92 48.41 23.68
C CYS A 72 -26.70 47.68 22.58
N THR A 73 -26.41 47.97 21.31
CA THR A 73 -27.15 47.46 20.15
C THR A 73 -26.39 46.36 19.40
N PHE A 74 -27.12 45.56 18.61
CA PHE A 74 -26.57 44.49 17.74
C PHE A 74 -27.08 44.59 16.30
N LEU A 75 -27.49 45.79 15.89
CA LEU A 75 -28.25 46.05 14.67
C LEU A 75 -27.36 46.17 13.42
N ARG A 76 -26.05 46.38 13.56
CA ARG A 76 -25.15 46.55 12.40
C ARG A 76 -24.64 45.19 11.90
N GLY A 77 -24.70 44.93 10.60
CA GLY A 77 -24.09 43.75 9.98
C GLY A 77 -22.55 43.74 10.07
N PRO A 78 -21.88 42.64 9.69
CA PRO A 78 -20.42 42.63 9.53
C PRO A 78 -20.00 43.68 8.49
N THR A 79 -19.20 44.66 8.90
CA THR A 79 -18.63 45.63 7.96
C THR A 79 -17.58 44.94 7.07
N PRO A 80 -17.62 45.11 5.74
CA PRO A 80 -16.62 44.57 4.83
C PRO A 80 -15.23 45.12 5.15
N ARG A 81 -14.20 44.26 5.09
CA ARG A 81 -12.81 44.65 5.30
C ARG A 81 -12.34 45.46 4.08
N GLN A 82 -12.32 46.79 4.18
CA GLN A 82 -11.68 47.64 3.18
C GLN A 82 -10.17 47.36 3.12
N ARG A 83 -9.72 46.87 1.97
CA ARG A 83 -8.30 46.65 1.64
C ARG A 83 -7.65 48.02 1.41
N ARG A 84 -6.53 48.25 2.08
CA ARG A 84 -5.77 49.51 2.08
C ARG A 84 -5.10 49.69 0.70
N GLN A 85 -5.81 50.30 -0.24
CA GLN A 85 -5.23 50.87 -1.46
C GLN A 85 -4.50 52.17 -1.08
N ASN A 86 -3.19 52.07 -0.83
CA ASN A 86 -2.27 53.20 -0.91
C ASN A 86 -0.85 52.63 -1.00
N ARG A 87 -0.51 52.08 -2.17
CA ARG A 87 0.87 51.80 -2.61
C ARG A 87 1.04 51.48 -4.11
N GLU A 88 0.02 51.71 -4.93
CA GLU A 88 0.10 51.54 -6.39
C GLU A 88 0.27 52.87 -7.15
N LYS A 89 -0.04 54.03 -6.55
CA LYS A 89 0.14 55.34 -7.20
C LYS A 89 1.55 55.93 -7.14
N GLU A 90 2.50 55.25 -6.49
CA GLU A 90 3.92 55.66 -6.46
C GLU A 90 4.81 54.82 -7.40
N ARG A 91 4.32 53.72 -7.96
CA ARG A 91 5.10 52.83 -8.84
C ARG A 91 4.95 53.13 -10.34
N GLU A 92 3.92 53.82 -10.76
CA GLU A 92 3.72 54.22 -12.17
C GLU A 92 4.47 55.50 -12.59
N LYS A 93 5.25 56.11 -11.69
CA LYS A 93 6.12 57.26 -12.01
C LYS A 93 7.63 56.93 -12.07
N GLN A 94 8.01 55.66 -11.93
CA GLN A 94 9.42 55.24 -11.96
C GLN A 94 9.81 54.33 -13.13
N ASN A 95 8.89 54.00 -14.03
CA ASN A 95 9.18 53.14 -15.19
C ASN A 95 9.32 53.91 -16.53
N ASP A 96 9.15 55.24 -16.56
CA ASP A 96 9.34 56.08 -17.76
C ASP A 96 10.74 56.70 -17.87
N ALA A 97 11.75 56.15 -17.17
CA ALA A 97 13.11 56.65 -17.25
C ALA A 97 14.13 55.51 -17.12
N ARG A 98 14.21 54.64 -18.14
CA ARG A 98 15.38 53.82 -18.51
C ARG A 98 15.02 52.93 -19.69
N ASP A 99 15.17 53.48 -20.89
CA ASP A 99 16.09 52.94 -21.90
C ASP A 99 15.89 53.73 -23.19
N GLY A 100 16.82 54.68 -23.40
CA GLY A 100 17.09 55.30 -24.68
C GLY A 100 18.52 54.95 -25.08
N ASP A 101 18.70 54.82 -26.40
CA ASP A 101 19.95 54.65 -27.17
C ASP A 101 20.69 53.30 -27.03
N GLU A 102 21.17 52.63 -28.08
CA GLU A 102 21.48 53.10 -29.44
C GLU A 102 21.69 51.91 -30.42
N ASN A 103 21.28 52.11 -31.68
CA ASN A 103 21.94 51.69 -32.95
C ASN A 103 22.17 50.19 -33.30
N GLN A 104 22.06 49.69 -34.55
CA GLN A 104 21.87 50.25 -35.90
C GLN A 104 21.65 49.12 -36.93
N GLY A 105 21.04 49.42 -38.09
CA GLY A 105 21.20 48.66 -39.35
C GLY A 105 19.96 47.89 -39.84
N ASN A 106 18.89 48.52 -40.35
CA ASN A 106 18.69 49.13 -41.67
C ASN A 106 18.22 48.18 -42.81
N SER A 107 17.13 48.60 -43.46
CA SER A 107 16.65 48.32 -44.85
C SER A 107 16.12 46.89 -45.17
N THR A 108 14.98 46.67 -45.84
CA THR A 108 14.26 47.48 -46.85
C THR A 108 12.88 46.89 -47.20
N THR A 109 11.86 47.77 -47.27
CA THR A 109 10.77 47.89 -48.28
C THR A 109 9.74 46.76 -48.54
N SER A 110 8.46 47.07 -48.25
CA SER A 110 7.25 46.65 -49.00
C SER A 110 7.19 47.35 -50.38
N PRO A 111 6.31 46.98 -51.35
CA PRO A 111 4.86 47.27 -51.29
C PRO A 111 3.92 46.22 -51.99
N VAL A 112 2.71 45.93 -51.46
CA VAL A 112 1.34 46.44 -51.82
C VAL A 112 0.66 45.82 -53.06
N ALA A 113 -0.64 45.50 -52.87
CA ALA A 113 -1.78 45.28 -53.80
C ALA A 113 -1.85 43.94 -54.56
N GLY A 114 -3.02 43.30 -54.77
CA GLY A 114 -4.42 43.59 -54.46
C GLY A 114 -5.34 42.71 -55.33
N LEU A 115 -6.61 42.55 -54.93
CA LEU A 115 -7.81 42.14 -55.74
C LEU A 115 -7.82 40.69 -56.28
N GLU A 116 -8.93 39.97 -56.51
CA GLU A 116 -10.33 39.95 -56.08
C GLU A 116 -10.93 38.64 -56.69
N MET A 117 -11.88 37.99 -55.99
CA MET A 117 -13.08 37.26 -56.47
C MET A 117 -13.09 36.43 -57.78
N GLY A 118 -13.62 35.21 -57.71
CA GLY A 118 -14.18 34.53 -58.90
C GLY A 118 -14.60 33.06 -58.77
N ALA A 119 -15.82 32.83 -58.25
CA ALA A 119 -16.82 31.77 -58.54
C ALA A 119 -16.47 30.42 -59.23
N SER A 120 -17.04 29.35 -58.65
CA SER A 120 -17.34 28.03 -59.26
C SER A 120 -18.39 28.13 -60.41
N PRO A 121 -18.77 27.08 -61.20
CA PRO A 121 -19.37 25.82 -60.68
C PRO A 121 -19.25 24.51 -61.55
N SER A 122 -19.58 23.38 -60.89
CA SER A 122 -20.23 22.14 -61.39
C SER A 122 -19.58 21.34 -62.56
N SER A 123 -19.67 20.01 -62.69
CA SER A 123 -20.81 19.10 -62.52
C SER A 123 -20.42 17.61 -62.78
N ARG A 124 -21.10 16.65 -62.11
CA ARG A 124 -21.63 15.33 -62.61
C ARG A 124 -20.62 14.25 -63.07
N HIS A 125 -20.84 12.93 -63.09
CA HIS A 125 -21.81 11.91 -62.60
C HIS A 125 -21.20 10.53 -62.97
N GLY A 126 -21.67 9.43 -62.35
CA GLY A 126 -21.61 8.04 -62.88
C GLY A 126 -20.82 7.08 -61.97
N ASP A 127 -21.44 6.21 -61.17
CA ASP A 127 -21.98 4.86 -61.51
C ASP A 127 -20.86 3.87 -61.88
N ALA A 128 -20.78 2.60 -61.46
CA ALA A 128 -21.52 1.73 -60.55
C ALA A 128 -20.67 0.46 -60.29
N ALA A 129 -21.04 -0.27 -59.22
CA ALA A 129 -20.77 -1.65 -58.81
C ALA A 129 -19.90 -2.62 -59.66
N SER A 130 -19.05 -3.42 -59.01
CA SER A 130 -19.20 -4.89 -58.81
C SER A 130 -17.86 -5.59 -58.45
N THR A 131 -17.88 -6.37 -57.37
CA THR A 131 -16.92 -7.44 -56.97
C THR A 131 -17.11 -8.68 -57.88
N PRO A 132 -16.29 -9.77 -57.96
CA PRO A 132 -15.44 -10.34 -56.88
C PRO A 132 -14.12 -11.09 -57.23
N ALA A 133 -13.41 -11.46 -56.14
CA ALA A 133 -12.55 -12.65 -55.91
C ALA A 133 -11.22 -12.87 -56.68
N SER A 134 -10.14 -13.10 -55.91
CA SER A 134 -9.25 -14.30 -55.91
C SER A 134 -7.76 -13.99 -55.66
N VAL A 135 -7.30 -14.33 -54.45
CA VAL A 135 -6.10 -15.13 -54.06
C VAL A 135 -4.76 -15.02 -54.83
N GLU A 136 -3.70 -14.83 -54.01
CA GLU A 136 -2.27 -15.23 -54.16
C GLU A 136 -1.29 -14.39 -55.01
N SER A 137 -0.39 -13.65 -54.34
CA SER A 137 1.02 -14.05 -54.14
C SER A 137 1.96 -12.86 -53.89
N ASN A 138 2.82 -13.04 -52.88
CA ASN A 138 3.97 -12.21 -52.54
C ASN A 138 4.92 -12.00 -53.74
N GLN A 139 5.44 -10.78 -53.91
CA GLN A 139 6.87 -10.45 -53.78
C GLN A 139 7.15 -9.01 -54.27
N GLN A 140 8.16 -8.39 -53.62
CA GLN A 140 8.84 -7.14 -53.96
C GLN A 140 8.13 -5.85 -53.52
N PHE A 141 8.59 -5.26 -52.41
CA PHE A 141 8.95 -3.85 -52.39
C PHE A 141 9.98 -3.60 -51.27
N THR A 142 11.25 -3.62 -51.68
CA THR A 142 12.29 -2.82 -51.03
C THR A 142 12.38 -1.52 -51.80
N GLN A 143 12.59 -0.43 -51.06
CA GLN A 143 13.07 0.90 -51.45
C GLN A 143 12.11 2.09 -51.59
N MET A 144 12.46 3.08 -50.76
CA MET A 144 12.32 4.54 -50.89
C MET A 144 11.11 5.22 -50.27
N GLN A 145 11.20 5.30 -48.93
CA GLN A 145 11.16 6.54 -48.14
C GLN A 145 11.20 7.85 -48.97
N GLN A 146 10.06 8.53 -49.04
CA GLN A 146 10.00 9.99 -49.16
C GLN A 146 9.05 10.52 -48.08
N VAL A 147 9.65 11.25 -47.13
CA VAL A 147 8.97 11.98 -46.08
C VAL A 147 8.33 13.21 -46.70
N MET A 148 7.01 13.23 -46.75
CA MET A 148 6.23 14.44 -47.02
C MET A 148 5.88 15.11 -45.68
N PRO A 149 6.01 16.45 -45.55
CA PRO A 149 5.65 17.15 -44.31
C PRO A 149 4.12 17.13 -44.15
N PHE A 150 3.66 16.59 -43.02
CA PHE A 150 2.23 16.52 -42.68
C PHE A 150 1.76 17.91 -42.22
N GLU A 151 0.90 18.56 -43.01
CA GLU A 151 0.18 19.77 -42.60
C GLU A 151 -0.90 19.42 -41.56
N ASP A 152 -0.88 20.14 -40.44
CA ASP A 152 -1.90 20.16 -39.39
C ASP A 152 -3.23 20.68 -39.97
N ASN A 153 -4.14 19.79 -40.39
CA ASN A 153 -5.61 20.01 -40.39
C ASN A 153 -6.34 18.73 -40.84
N MET A 154 -6.41 17.74 -39.95
CA MET A 154 -7.40 16.65 -40.04
C MET A 154 -8.61 17.00 -39.17
N PRO A 155 -9.86 16.79 -39.63
CA PRO A 155 -11.04 16.95 -38.78
C PRO A 155 -10.94 15.99 -37.58
N GLU A 156 -11.22 16.48 -36.35
CA GLU A 156 -11.27 15.60 -35.15
C GLU A 156 -12.14 14.37 -35.46
N PRO A 157 -11.69 13.14 -35.17
CA PRO A 157 -12.54 11.96 -35.30
C PRO A 157 -13.78 12.16 -34.41
N SER A 158 -14.96 12.07 -35.02
CA SER A 158 -16.24 12.32 -34.36
C SER A 158 -16.38 11.47 -33.09
N ARG A 159 -16.50 12.13 -31.93
CA ARG A 159 -16.76 11.49 -30.62
C ARG A 159 -17.90 10.47 -30.75
N PRO A 160 -17.75 9.24 -30.20
CA PRO A 160 -18.84 8.29 -30.17
C PRO A 160 -20.09 8.89 -29.51
N SER A 161 -21.25 8.86 -30.17
CA SER A 161 -22.50 9.41 -29.63
C SER A 161 -22.88 8.81 -28.28
N ILE A 162 -22.50 7.55 -28.03
CA ILE A 162 -22.72 6.84 -26.76
C ILE A 162 -22.02 7.49 -25.55
N LEU A 163 -20.98 8.30 -25.78
CA LEU A 163 -20.25 9.03 -24.74
C LEU A 163 -20.84 10.42 -24.50
N SER A 164 -21.93 10.81 -25.16
CA SER A 164 -22.60 12.07 -24.86
C SER A 164 -23.17 12.05 -23.43
N ASN A 165 -23.07 13.18 -22.73
CA ASN A 165 -23.58 13.36 -21.37
C ASN A 165 -23.01 12.40 -20.29
N THR A 166 -21.94 11.64 -20.57
CA THR A 166 -21.23 10.85 -19.55
C THR A 166 -20.63 11.76 -18.48
N LEU A 167 -20.54 11.29 -17.24
CA LEU A 167 -19.79 11.99 -16.18
C LEU A 167 -18.36 11.46 -16.09
N GLY A 168 -18.20 10.14 -16.19
CA GLY A 168 -16.97 9.45 -15.80
C GLY A 168 -16.05 9.01 -16.95
N LEU A 169 -16.48 9.10 -18.20
CA LEU A 169 -15.70 8.66 -19.38
C LEU A 169 -15.43 9.78 -20.41
N ASP A 170 -15.56 11.05 -20.01
CA ASP A 170 -15.22 12.18 -20.88
C ASP A 170 -13.69 12.27 -21.07
N LEU A 171 -13.25 12.50 -22.32
CA LEU A 171 -11.83 12.59 -22.63
C LEU A 171 -11.20 13.93 -22.24
N LYS A 172 -11.99 15.01 -22.23
CA LYS A 172 -11.51 16.40 -22.07
C LYS A 172 -11.77 16.95 -20.66
N THR A 173 -12.49 16.21 -19.81
CA THR A 173 -12.81 16.63 -18.44
C THR A 173 -12.74 15.47 -17.46
N HIS A 174 -12.47 15.75 -16.18
CA HIS A 174 -12.68 14.83 -15.07
C HIS A 174 -13.62 15.44 -14.02
N ALA A 175 -14.25 14.61 -13.19
CA ALA A 175 -15.25 15.04 -12.21
C ALA A 175 -14.90 14.58 -10.79
N GLU A 176 -15.06 15.47 -9.82
CA GLU A 176 -14.85 15.24 -8.38
C GLU A 176 -16.19 15.38 -7.65
N TYR A 177 -16.55 14.37 -6.86
CA TYR A 177 -17.74 14.37 -6.00
C TYR A 177 -17.57 15.32 -4.82
N ILE A 178 -18.60 16.11 -4.51
CA ILE A 178 -18.61 17.01 -3.37
C ILE A 178 -19.49 16.42 -2.27
N GLY A 179 -18.85 15.96 -1.20
CA GLY A 179 -19.54 15.45 -0.03
C GLY A 179 -20.29 16.53 0.77
N PRO A 180 -21.31 16.16 1.56
CA PRO A 180 -22.15 17.12 2.30
C PRO A 180 -21.41 17.90 3.40
N THR A 181 -20.24 17.42 3.85
CA THR A 181 -19.38 18.09 4.84
C THR A 181 -18.37 19.05 4.22
N ASP A 182 -18.29 19.10 2.88
CA ASP A 182 -17.41 20.02 2.18
C ASP A 182 -17.84 21.47 2.40
N TYR A 183 -16.89 22.40 2.37
CA TYR A 183 -17.19 23.84 2.48
C TYR A 183 -17.99 24.37 1.27
N ARG A 184 -17.96 23.65 0.15
CA ARG A 184 -18.68 23.91 -1.10
C ARG A 184 -20.10 23.36 -1.01
N ASP A 185 -20.96 24.06 -0.27
CA ASP A 185 -22.37 23.65 -0.11
C ASP A 185 -23.10 23.59 -1.48
N PRO A 186 -23.73 22.44 -1.83
CA PRO A 186 -24.46 22.27 -3.10
C PRO A 186 -25.49 23.37 -3.40
N VAL A 187 -26.18 23.89 -2.38
CA VAL A 187 -27.17 24.97 -2.52
C VAL A 187 -26.47 26.28 -2.88
N LEU A 188 -25.29 26.55 -2.31
CA LEU A 188 -24.51 27.75 -2.61
C LEU A 188 -23.86 27.68 -4.00
N LEU A 189 -23.50 26.48 -4.47
CA LEU A 189 -22.99 26.28 -5.84
C LEU A 189 -24.06 26.59 -6.88
N ASP A 190 -25.34 26.27 -6.61
CA ASP A 190 -26.44 26.61 -7.51
C ASP A 190 -26.70 28.12 -7.62
N LEU A 191 -26.38 28.91 -6.59
CA LEU A 191 -26.49 30.39 -6.66
C LEU A 191 -25.51 31.01 -7.66
N HIS A 192 -24.40 30.32 -7.93
CA HIS A 192 -23.38 30.75 -8.89
C HIS A 192 -23.65 30.23 -10.31
N ARG A 193 -24.74 29.47 -10.49
CA ARG A 193 -25.15 28.97 -11.80
C ARG A 193 -25.72 30.14 -12.60
N PRO A 194 -25.19 30.43 -13.81
CA PRO A 194 -25.87 31.35 -14.71
C PRO A 194 -27.30 30.85 -14.93
N ASN A 195 -28.29 31.73 -14.83
CA ASN A 195 -29.71 31.41 -15.06
C ASN A 195 -29.92 30.79 -16.46
N LEU A 196 -29.77 29.47 -16.59
CA LEU A 196 -30.02 28.68 -17.81
C LEU A 196 -31.42 28.07 -17.73
N LEU A 197 -32.43 28.90 -17.52
CA LEU A 197 -33.83 28.46 -17.46
C LEU A 197 -34.40 28.00 -18.82
N ASN A 198 -33.63 27.96 -19.90
CA ASN A 198 -34.18 27.75 -21.26
C ASN A 198 -33.27 27.08 -22.31
N GLN A 199 -32.28 26.25 -21.98
CA GLN A 199 -31.55 25.49 -23.01
C GLN A 199 -31.04 24.12 -22.54
N GLU A 200 -31.07 23.16 -23.46
CA GLU A 200 -30.43 21.84 -23.38
C GLU A 200 -29.01 21.90 -22.82
N ALA A 201 -28.53 20.78 -22.29
CA ALA A 201 -27.21 20.61 -21.68
C ALA A 201 -26.14 21.46 -22.41
N PRO A 202 -25.42 22.36 -21.70
CA PRO A 202 -24.47 23.26 -22.36
C PRO A 202 -23.47 22.43 -23.18
N PRO A 203 -23.24 22.77 -24.46
CA PRO A 203 -22.22 22.10 -25.25
C PRO A 203 -20.84 22.38 -24.63
N LEU A 204 -20.03 21.33 -24.51
CA LEU A 204 -18.65 21.33 -23.96
C LEU A 204 -17.75 22.48 -24.49
N PRO A 205 -16.59 22.74 -23.86
CA PRO A 205 -16.32 22.85 -22.43
C PRO A 205 -15.91 24.29 -22.09
N THR A 206 -16.41 24.83 -20.98
CA THR A 206 -15.90 26.09 -20.43
C THR A 206 -14.43 25.91 -20.06
N THR A 207 -13.58 26.90 -20.37
CA THR A 207 -12.16 26.97 -19.98
C THR A 207 -11.93 27.02 -18.46
N SER A 208 -12.94 26.70 -17.67
CA SER A 208 -12.99 26.81 -16.22
C SER A 208 -13.80 25.66 -15.63
N THR A 209 -13.41 25.24 -14.43
CA THR A 209 -14.17 24.33 -13.59
C THR A 209 -15.61 24.80 -13.40
N PHE A 210 -16.58 23.88 -13.44
CA PHE A 210 -17.99 24.17 -13.21
C PHE A 210 -18.66 23.10 -12.36
N ALA A 211 -19.74 23.45 -11.66
CA ALA A 211 -20.52 22.50 -10.87
C ALA A 211 -21.58 21.81 -11.76
N ARG A 212 -21.59 20.47 -11.76
CA ARG A 212 -22.60 19.64 -12.44
C ARG A 212 -23.47 18.94 -11.39
N ARG A 213 -24.72 19.37 -11.31
CA ARG A 213 -25.76 18.71 -10.52
C ARG A 213 -26.31 17.51 -11.28
N LEU A 214 -26.39 16.35 -10.63
CA LEU A 214 -26.89 15.10 -11.22
C LEU A 214 -28.29 14.74 -10.73
N ASP A 215 -28.61 15.11 -9.50
CA ASP A 215 -29.95 14.99 -8.91
C ASP A 215 -30.17 16.08 -7.84
N TYR A 216 -31.15 15.90 -6.95
CA TYR A 216 -31.49 16.87 -5.91
C TYR A 216 -30.42 17.00 -4.79
N GLN A 217 -29.59 15.97 -4.56
CA GLN A 217 -28.60 15.92 -3.47
C GLN A 217 -27.14 15.89 -3.95
N THR A 218 -26.92 15.48 -5.20
CA THR A 218 -25.60 15.12 -5.70
C THR A 218 -25.07 16.19 -6.66
N VAL A 219 -23.91 16.75 -6.33
CA VAL A 219 -23.19 17.72 -7.14
C VAL A 219 -21.74 17.29 -7.29
N PHE A 220 -21.22 17.44 -8.52
CA PHE A 220 -19.81 17.24 -8.85
C PHE A 220 -19.18 18.55 -9.30
N LEU A 221 -17.89 18.75 -9.03
CA LEU A 221 -17.08 19.70 -9.78
C LEU A 221 -16.51 19.00 -11.01
N VAL A 222 -16.73 19.59 -12.18
CA VAL A 222 -16.17 19.12 -13.44
C VAL A 222 -15.04 20.06 -13.81
N HIS A 223 -13.85 19.49 -13.95
CA HIS A 223 -12.62 20.19 -14.26
C HIS A 223 -12.25 19.93 -15.72
N PRO A 224 -11.91 20.98 -16.50
CA PRO A 224 -11.29 20.77 -17.80
C PRO A 224 -9.91 20.16 -17.60
N ASP A 225 -9.56 19.21 -18.46
CA ASP A 225 -8.21 18.68 -18.48
C ASP A 225 -7.28 19.74 -19.10
N GLU A 226 -6.64 20.59 -18.27
CA GLU A 226 -5.83 21.73 -18.74
C GLU A 226 -4.63 21.33 -19.64
N SER A 227 -4.60 21.93 -20.84
CA SER A 227 -3.54 22.12 -21.87
C SER A 227 -2.89 20.91 -22.59
N THR A 228 -2.64 21.13 -23.89
CA THR A 228 -2.18 20.24 -24.97
C THR A 228 -0.98 19.33 -24.67
N ALA A 229 -0.16 19.63 -23.66
CA ALA A 229 1.02 18.84 -23.30
C ALA A 229 0.66 17.49 -22.64
N SER A 230 -0.39 17.45 -21.80
CA SER A 230 -0.87 16.20 -21.19
C SER A 230 -1.49 15.28 -22.24
N GLU A 231 -2.15 15.85 -23.24
CA GLU A 231 -2.79 15.09 -24.32
C GLU A 231 -1.77 14.47 -25.27
N LYS A 232 -0.70 15.19 -25.60
CA LYS A 232 0.42 14.65 -26.38
C LYS A 232 1.07 13.46 -25.68
N MET A 233 1.31 13.56 -24.37
CA MET A 233 1.85 12.45 -23.59
C MET A 233 0.89 11.25 -23.56
N ARG A 234 -0.40 11.49 -23.32
CA ARG A 234 -1.44 10.45 -23.32
C ARG A 234 -1.47 9.69 -24.66
N ILE A 235 -1.41 10.41 -25.78
CA ILE A 235 -1.37 9.81 -27.12
C ILE A 235 -0.07 9.03 -27.32
N ALA A 236 1.08 9.57 -26.92
CA ALA A 236 2.36 8.88 -27.02
C ALA A 236 2.39 7.58 -26.20
N ASP A 237 1.82 7.60 -24.99
CA ASP A 237 1.70 6.41 -24.14
C ASP A 237 0.78 5.36 -24.76
N LEU A 238 -0.35 5.77 -25.35
CA LEU A 238 -1.24 4.84 -26.07
C LEU A 238 -0.59 4.25 -27.31
N ASP A 239 0.17 5.04 -28.06
CA ASP A 239 0.92 4.54 -29.20
C ASP A 239 2.03 3.58 -28.77
N ALA A 240 2.71 3.84 -27.65
CA ALA A 240 3.69 2.92 -27.08
C ALA A 240 3.05 1.59 -26.63
N ILE A 241 1.91 1.65 -25.93
CA ILE A 241 1.14 0.47 -25.51
C ILE A 241 0.69 -0.36 -26.73
N GLU A 242 0.13 0.31 -27.75
CA GLU A 242 -0.30 -0.37 -28.98
C GLU A 242 0.90 -0.97 -29.72
N ALA A 243 2.03 -0.28 -29.77
CA ALA A 243 3.26 -0.77 -30.40
C ALA A 243 3.79 -2.05 -29.73
N THR A 244 3.70 -2.17 -28.40
CA THR A 244 4.13 -3.38 -27.67
C THR A 244 3.35 -4.61 -28.10
N VAL A 245 2.06 -4.47 -28.43
CA VAL A 245 1.19 -5.59 -28.78
C VAL A 245 0.91 -5.71 -30.27
N HIS A 246 1.33 -4.77 -31.11
CA HIS A 246 0.99 -4.74 -32.52
C HIS A 246 1.48 -6.00 -33.25
N PRO A 247 0.66 -6.66 -34.10
CA PRO A 247 -0.69 -6.28 -34.56
C PRO A 247 -1.85 -6.92 -33.76
N LEU A 248 -1.58 -7.43 -32.56
CA LEU A 248 -2.47 -8.33 -31.80
C LEU A 248 -3.51 -7.61 -30.92
N GLY A 249 -3.55 -6.28 -30.90
CA GLY A 249 -4.44 -5.50 -30.01
C GLY A 249 -5.92 -5.90 -30.08
N ARG A 250 -6.46 -6.13 -31.28
CA ARG A 250 -7.87 -6.59 -31.44
C ARG A 250 -8.09 -7.99 -30.87
N THR A 251 -7.19 -8.91 -31.17
CA THR A 251 -7.25 -10.29 -30.69
C THR A 251 -7.24 -10.33 -29.16
N LEU A 252 -6.39 -9.52 -28.52
CA LEU A 252 -6.33 -9.41 -27.05
C LEU A 252 -7.63 -8.83 -26.46
N VAL A 253 -8.24 -7.82 -27.08
CA VAL A 253 -9.55 -7.28 -26.64
C VAL A 253 -10.64 -8.33 -26.74
N ASP A 254 -10.72 -9.07 -27.86
CA ASP A 254 -11.71 -10.12 -28.05
C ASP A 254 -11.53 -11.24 -27.01
N LEU A 255 -10.28 -11.58 -26.71
CA LEU A 255 -9.92 -12.58 -25.71
C LEU A 255 -10.34 -12.17 -24.29
N TYR A 256 -10.10 -10.90 -23.91
CA TYR A 256 -10.57 -10.33 -22.64
C TYR A 256 -12.09 -10.44 -22.51
N PHE A 257 -12.84 -9.98 -23.53
CA PHE A 257 -14.30 -9.98 -23.48
C PHE A 257 -14.91 -11.38 -23.54
N ARG A 258 -14.17 -12.37 -24.04
CA ARG A 258 -14.59 -13.77 -24.09
C ARG A 258 -14.37 -14.51 -22.77
N ILE A 259 -13.27 -14.24 -22.06
CA ILE A 259 -12.84 -15.08 -20.92
C ILE A 259 -13.03 -14.37 -19.57
N VAL A 260 -12.60 -13.11 -19.44
CA VAL A 260 -12.56 -12.41 -18.15
C VAL A 260 -13.85 -11.65 -17.89
N HIS A 261 -14.28 -10.83 -18.85
CA HIS A 261 -15.46 -9.97 -18.74
C HIS A 261 -16.75 -10.68 -18.29
N PRO A 262 -17.06 -11.93 -18.72
CA PRO A 262 -18.28 -12.58 -18.26
C PRO A 262 -18.37 -12.73 -16.74
N SER A 263 -17.28 -13.11 -16.08
CA SER A 263 -17.24 -13.35 -14.62
C SER A 263 -16.77 -12.13 -13.81
N PHE A 264 -16.11 -11.17 -14.47
CA PHE A 264 -15.68 -9.91 -13.87
C PHE A 264 -16.12 -8.72 -14.77
N PRO A 265 -17.43 -8.42 -14.85
CA PRO A 265 -18.03 -7.50 -15.83
C PRO A 265 -17.86 -6.02 -15.46
N ILE A 266 -16.62 -5.58 -15.26
CA ILE A 266 -16.34 -4.21 -14.81
C ILE A 266 -16.18 -3.21 -15.95
N LEU A 267 -16.28 -3.63 -17.21
CA LEU A 267 -16.25 -2.75 -18.39
C LEU A 267 -17.60 -2.74 -19.10
N HIS A 268 -17.90 -1.70 -19.88
CA HIS A 268 -19.03 -1.76 -20.81
C HIS A 268 -18.56 -2.21 -22.19
N LYS A 269 -18.97 -3.42 -22.62
CA LYS A 269 -18.48 -4.04 -23.87
C LYS A 269 -18.73 -3.20 -25.12
N ASP A 270 -19.95 -2.76 -25.36
CA ASP A 270 -20.26 -2.01 -26.59
C ASP A 270 -19.54 -0.66 -26.66
N VAL A 271 -19.47 0.07 -25.53
CA VAL A 271 -18.70 1.32 -25.42
C VAL A 271 -17.22 1.06 -25.71
N PHE A 272 -16.64 0.02 -25.11
CA PHE A 272 -15.23 -0.33 -25.29
C PHE A 272 -14.93 -0.72 -26.74
N ILE A 273 -15.67 -1.69 -27.30
CA ILE A 273 -15.47 -2.15 -28.67
C ILE A 273 -15.67 -1.01 -29.68
N SER A 274 -16.68 -0.15 -29.46
CA SER A 274 -16.91 1.01 -30.33
C SER A 274 -15.75 2.00 -30.29
N LYS A 275 -15.18 2.28 -29.12
CA LYS A 275 -13.96 3.11 -28.98
C LYS A 275 -12.77 2.48 -29.70
N HIS A 276 -12.53 1.18 -29.49
CA HIS A 276 -11.39 0.45 -30.06
C HIS A 276 -11.44 0.38 -31.58
N ARG A 277 -12.63 0.18 -32.16
CA ARG A 277 -12.84 0.20 -33.61
C ARG A 277 -12.53 1.56 -34.25
N LEU A 278 -12.75 2.66 -33.52
CA LEU A 278 -12.45 4.00 -34.01
C LEU A 278 -10.94 4.30 -33.91
N SER A 279 -10.36 4.16 -32.72
CA SER A 279 -8.91 4.23 -32.49
C SER A 279 -8.58 3.93 -31.03
N HIS A 280 -7.45 3.24 -30.80
CA HIS A 280 -6.86 3.05 -29.46
C HIS A 280 -6.59 4.38 -28.74
N ARG A 281 -6.42 5.49 -29.46
CA ARG A 281 -6.21 6.83 -28.90
C ARG A 281 -7.43 7.39 -28.14
N HIS A 282 -8.58 6.73 -28.14
CA HIS A 282 -9.78 7.12 -27.37
C HIS A 282 -9.85 6.51 -25.96
N PHE A 283 -8.79 5.83 -25.51
CA PHE A 283 -8.74 5.22 -24.19
C PHE A 283 -7.90 6.02 -23.20
N ALA A 284 -8.10 5.75 -21.91
CA ALA A 284 -7.07 6.03 -20.92
C ALA A 284 -5.92 5.04 -21.13
N PRO A 285 -4.64 5.47 -21.13
CA PRO A 285 -3.51 4.58 -21.34
C PRO A 285 -3.49 3.41 -20.35
N SER A 286 -3.75 3.68 -19.07
CA SER A 286 -3.77 2.64 -18.03
C SER A 286 -4.81 1.54 -18.29
N LEU A 287 -6.00 1.91 -18.77
CA LEU A 287 -7.08 0.94 -19.05
C LEU A 287 -6.72 0.04 -20.23
N LEU A 288 -6.20 0.61 -21.32
CA LEU A 288 -5.85 -0.17 -22.49
C LEU A 288 -4.71 -1.15 -22.17
N ALA A 289 -3.68 -0.67 -21.46
CA ALA A 289 -2.58 -1.51 -20.99
C ALA A 289 -3.08 -2.64 -20.08
N ALA A 290 -3.95 -2.33 -19.10
CA ALA A 290 -4.50 -3.34 -18.19
C ALA A 290 -5.32 -4.42 -18.92
N VAL A 291 -6.14 -4.05 -19.91
CA VAL A 291 -6.92 -5.00 -20.71
C VAL A 291 -6.00 -5.91 -21.52
N TYR A 292 -5.02 -5.35 -22.22
CA TYR A 292 -4.03 -6.15 -22.97
C TYR A 292 -3.25 -7.08 -22.05
N LEU A 293 -2.80 -6.58 -20.91
CA LEU A 293 -1.99 -7.32 -19.96
C LEU A 293 -2.75 -8.51 -19.35
N VAL A 294 -4.00 -8.30 -18.96
CA VAL A 294 -4.88 -9.38 -18.46
C VAL A 294 -5.24 -10.38 -19.58
N ALA A 295 -5.42 -9.91 -20.81
CA ALA A 295 -5.71 -10.79 -21.95
C ALA A 295 -4.53 -11.70 -22.33
N LEU A 296 -3.29 -11.23 -22.18
CA LEU A 296 -2.09 -12.03 -22.50
C LEU A 296 -1.98 -13.31 -21.68
N ASP A 297 -2.56 -13.36 -20.48
CA ASP A 297 -2.62 -14.59 -19.66
C ASP A 297 -3.44 -15.71 -20.34
N TRP A 298 -4.24 -15.37 -21.35
CA TRP A 298 -5.13 -16.27 -22.07
C TRP A 298 -4.69 -16.60 -23.49
N GLN A 299 -3.49 -16.20 -23.89
CA GLN A 299 -2.99 -16.29 -25.27
C GLN A 299 -3.13 -17.69 -25.91
N LEU A 300 -3.04 -18.76 -25.12
CA LEU A 300 -3.17 -20.15 -25.60
C LEU A 300 -4.59 -20.50 -26.10
N TYR A 301 -5.60 -19.70 -25.76
CA TYR A 301 -6.98 -19.90 -26.18
C TYR A 301 -7.33 -19.23 -27.51
N ASP A 302 -6.40 -18.47 -28.09
CA ASP A 302 -6.56 -17.92 -29.43
C ASP A 302 -5.69 -18.70 -30.42
N SER A 303 -6.28 -19.12 -31.54
CA SER A 303 -5.57 -19.93 -32.53
C SER A 303 -4.42 -19.19 -33.22
N GLN A 304 -4.50 -17.86 -33.33
CA GLN A 304 -3.46 -17.04 -33.95
C GLN A 304 -2.27 -16.82 -33.00
N LEU A 305 -2.54 -16.75 -31.70
CA LEU A 305 -1.52 -16.57 -30.65
C LEU A 305 -0.89 -17.90 -30.24
N ALA A 306 -1.66 -18.98 -30.13
CA ALA A 306 -1.17 -20.28 -29.65
C ALA A 306 -0.13 -20.94 -30.58
N GLY A 307 -0.21 -20.68 -31.89
CA GLY A 307 0.69 -21.26 -32.90
C GLY A 307 1.90 -20.41 -33.26
N ARG A 308 2.08 -19.25 -32.61
CA ARG A 308 3.18 -18.31 -32.87
C ARG A 308 4.45 -18.71 -32.11
N GLU A 309 5.61 -18.39 -32.69
CA GLU A 309 6.90 -18.53 -31.99
C GLU A 309 6.93 -17.61 -30.77
N VAL A 310 7.55 -18.06 -29.68
CA VAL A 310 7.59 -17.37 -28.37
C VAL A 310 8.11 -15.93 -28.50
N GLU A 311 9.03 -15.68 -29.43
CA GLU A 311 9.62 -14.36 -29.72
C GLU A 311 8.64 -13.35 -30.36
N SER A 312 7.48 -13.82 -30.84
CA SER A 312 6.44 -12.98 -31.45
C SER A 312 5.27 -12.67 -30.52
N ILE A 313 5.34 -13.13 -29.26
CA ILE A 313 4.41 -12.80 -28.19
C ILE A 313 4.82 -11.44 -27.60
N PRO A 314 3.88 -10.50 -27.38
CA PRO A 314 4.17 -9.22 -26.74
C PRO A 314 4.86 -9.40 -25.38
N ASP A 315 5.92 -8.64 -25.12
CA ASP A 315 6.62 -8.66 -23.84
C ASP A 315 5.69 -8.20 -22.70
N PRO A 316 5.29 -9.10 -21.77
CA PRO A 316 4.42 -8.73 -20.67
C PRO A 316 5.07 -7.74 -19.69
N ALA A 317 6.40 -7.76 -19.54
CA ALA A 317 7.12 -6.91 -18.59
C ALA A 317 7.12 -5.45 -19.07
N ALA A 318 7.43 -5.21 -20.35
CA ALA A 318 7.33 -3.88 -20.95
C ALA A 318 5.91 -3.31 -20.85
N LEU A 319 4.88 -4.13 -21.11
CA LEU A 319 3.49 -3.68 -21.01
C LEU A 319 3.07 -3.39 -19.55
N GLU A 320 3.60 -4.16 -18.59
CA GLU A 320 3.38 -3.93 -17.16
C GLU A 320 4.03 -2.63 -16.67
N GLU A 321 5.25 -2.33 -17.11
CA GLU A 321 5.91 -1.05 -16.81
C GLU A 321 5.09 0.14 -17.33
N LEU A 322 4.58 0.03 -18.56
CA LEU A 322 3.68 1.03 -19.15
C LEU A 322 2.39 1.16 -18.33
N ALA A 323 1.78 0.04 -17.91
CA ALA A 323 0.56 0.05 -17.10
C ALA A 323 0.77 0.74 -15.74
N GLU A 324 1.85 0.40 -15.03
CA GLU A 324 2.20 1.00 -13.74
C GLU A 324 2.52 2.49 -13.86
N ARG A 325 3.27 2.89 -14.89
CA ARG A 325 3.60 4.30 -15.11
C ARG A 325 2.35 5.11 -15.43
N THR A 326 1.50 4.61 -16.32
CA THR A 326 0.31 5.33 -16.78
C THR A 326 -0.80 5.37 -15.75
N ILE A 327 -1.01 4.32 -14.93
CA ILE A 327 -2.03 4.38 -13.86
C ILE A 327 -1.70 5.46 -12.82
N ASN A 328 -0.41 5.61 -12.46
CA ASN A 328 0.03 6.68 -11.56
C ASN A 328 -0.18 8.08 -12.15
N GLN A 329 -0.22 8.21 -13.48
CA GLN A 329 -0.54 9.46 -14.16
C GLN A 329 -2.05 9.71 -14.20
N ASP A 330 -2.83 8.70 -14.58
CA ASP A 330 -4.28 8.77 -14.69
C ASP A 330 -4.95 9.00 -13.32
N MET A 331 -4.35 8.54 -12.21
CA MET A 331 -4.81 8.80 -10.84
C MET A 331 -4.80 10.29 -10.46
N ARG A 332 -4.02 11.13 -11.16
CA ARG A 332 -4.02 12.59 -10.90
C ARG A 332 -5.28 13.28 -11.44
N ARG A 333 -6.01 12.62 -12.34
CA ARG A 333 -7.24 13.10 -12.99
C ARG A 333 -8.20 11.92 -13.14
N PRO A 334 -8.69 11.39 -12.01
CA PRO A 334 -9.34 10.10 -12.00
C PRO A 334 -10.63 10.11 -12.81
N LYS A 335 -10.85 8.99 -13.51
CA LYS A 335 -12.03 8.71 -14.34
C LYS A 335 -12.50 7.29 -14.04
N LEU A 336 -13.68 6.90 -14.54
CA LEU A 336 -14.13 5.51 -14.43
C LEU A 336 -13.12 4.56 -15.08
N SER A 337 -12.48 4.98 -16.18
CA SER A 337 -11.40 4.21 -16.81
C SER A 337 -10.19 3.97 -15.92
N THR A 338 -9.86 4.92 -15.04
CA THR A 338 -8.77 4.77 -14.06
C THR A 338 -9.13 3.73 -13.00
N LEU A 339 -10.40 3.72 -12.54
CA LEU A 339 -10.92 2.73 -11.60
C LEU A 339 -11.00 1.33 -12.22
N GLU A 340 -11.52 1.25 -13.45
CA GLU A 340 -11.53 0.03 -14.26
C GLU A 340 -10.11 -0.56 -14.40
N ALA A 341 -9.14 0.26 -14.79
CA ALA A 341 -7.74 -0.13 -14.93
C ALA A 341 -7.15 -0.64 -13.60
N GLY A 342 -7.33 0.10 -12.51
CA GLY A 342 -6.81 -0.29 -11.20
C GLY A 342 -7.37 -1.61 -10.68
N LEU A 343 -8.68 -1.84 -10.85
CA LEU A 343 -9.32 -3.10 -10.48
C LEU A 343 -8.81 -4.28 -11.31
N LEU A 344 -8.55 -4.09 -12.60
CA LEU A 344 -7.95 -5.12 -13.46
C LEU A 344 -6.51 -5.43 -13.07
N LEU A 345 -5.69 -4.41 -12.82
CA LEU A 345 -4.31 -4.59 -12.39
C LEU A 345 -4.23 -5.32 -11.03
N LEU A 346 -5.18 -5.05 -10.12
CA LEU A 346 -5.31 -5.79 -8.85
C LEU A 346 -5.65 -7.27 -9.02
N GLN A 347 -6.07 -7.74 -10.21
CA GLN A 347 -6.28 -9.16 -10.47
C GLN A 347 -5.00 -9.89 -10.93
N ARG A 348 -3.92 -9.18 -11.27
CA ARG A 348 -2.68 -9.80 -11.74
C ARG A 348 -1.78 -10.17 -10.56
N ASN A 349 -1.55 -11.47 -10.38
CA ASN A 349 -0.68 -12.05 -9.34
C ASN A 349 0.72 -12.48 -9.87
N ARG A 350 1.06 -12.16 -11.13
CA ARG A 350 2.18 -12.82 -11.85
C ARG A 350 3.59 -12.44 -11.37
N LYS A 351 3.81 -11.19 -10.94
CA LYS A 351 5.11 -10.74 -10.38
C LYS A 351 5.59 -11.54 -9.16
N ILE A 352 4.68 -12.22 -8.45
CA ILE A 352 5.03 -13.00 -7.27
C ILE A 352 5.78 -14.30 -7.64
N VAL A 353 5.57 -14.83 -8.85
CA VAL A 353 6.07 -16.14 -9.26
C VAL A 353 7.40 -16.04 -10.03
N GLU A 354 7.62 -15.00 -10.83
CA GLU A 354 8.75 -14.93 -11.76
C GLU A 354 9.94 -14.13 -11.22
N SER A 355 9.73 -13.15 -10.35
CA SER A 355 10.82 -12.24 -9.92
C SER A 355 11.55 -12.65 -8.65
N GLY A 356 11.09 -13.68 -7.91
CA GLY A 356 11.63 -14.06 -6.60
C GLY A 356 11.56 -12.95 -5.52
N SER A 357 11.13 -11.75 -5.90
CA SER A 357 11.03 -10.56 -5.07
C SER A 357 9.80 -10.65 -4.19
N HIS A 358 9.99 -10.54 -2.88
CA HIS A 358 8.94 -10.57 -1.86
C HIS A 358 8.11 -9.28 -1.79
N THR A 359 7.98 -8.49 -2.87
CA THR A 359 7.27 -7.19 -2.92
C THR A 359 5.73 -7.31 -2.89
N HIS A 360 5.26 -8.17 -2.00
CA HIS A 360 4.44 -7.91 -0.82
C HIS A 360 2.94 -7.58 -1.01
N PRO A 361 2.05 -8.32 -0.32
CA PRO A 361 0.70 -7.91 0.10
C PRO A 361 0.44 -6.42 0.42
N MET A 362 1.48 -5.72 0.89
CA MET A 362 1.38 -4.30 1.23
C MET A 362 1.24 -3.44 -0.02
N SER A 363 1.90 -3.77 -1.13
CA SER A 363 1.76 -3.04 -2.40
C SER A 363 0.32 -3.13 -2.91
N ASN A 364 -0.24 -4.34 -2.96
CA ASN A 364 -1.64 -4.56 -3.36
C ASN A 364 -2.64 -3.86 -2.44
N ARG A 365 -2.41 -3.85 -1.12
CA ARG A 365 -3.29 -3.13 -0.18
C ARG A 365 -3.18 -1.62 -0.32
N MET A 366 -1.96 -1.07 -0.43
CA MET A 366 -1.76 0.37 -0.62
C MET A 366 -2.39 0.83 -1.93
N PHE A 367 -2.23 0.03 -2.99
CA PHE A 367 -2.89 0.29 -4.26
C PHE A 367 -4.42 0.19 -4.13
N THR A 368 -4.95 -0.83 -3.44
CA THR A 368 -6.39 -0.92 -3.13
C THR A 368 -6.88 0.31 -2.36
N ALA A 369 -6.11 0.82 -1.39
CA ALA A 369 -6.47 2.04 -0.63
C ALA A 369 -6.49 3.29 -1.52
N GLN A 370 -5.56 3.43 -2.46
CA GLN A 370 -5.58 4.50 -3.45
C GLN A 370 -6.82 4.39 -4.35
N ILE A 371 -7.17 3.18 -4.78
CA ILE A 371 -8.35 2.92 -5.60
C ILE A 371 -9.65 3.22 -4.82
N VAL A 372 -9.73 2.89 -3.52
CA VAL A 372 -10.87 3.23 -2.66
C VAL A 372 -11.03 4.75 -2.51
N ALA A 373 -9.95 5.48 -2.22
CA ALA A 373 -9.99 6.93 -2.13
C ALA A 373 -10.45 7.56 -3.45
N MET A 374 -9.88 7.11 -4.57
CA MET A 374 -10.27 7.55 -5.90
C MET A 374 -11.74 7.24 -6.22
N ALA A 375 -12.25 6.07 -5.83
CA ALA A 375 -13.64 5.71 -6.03
C ALA A 375 -14.59 6.61 -5.21
N GLN A 376 -14.16 7.06 -4.03
CA GLN A 376 -14.89 8.05 -3.24
C GLN A 376 -14.94 9.40 -3.95
N ASP A 377 -13.81 9.88 -4.49
CA ASP A 377 -13.73 11.10 -5.31
C ASP A 377 -14.60 11.02 -6.57
N LEU A 378 -14.77 9.83 -7.15
CA LEU A 378 -15.64 9.59 -8.31
C LEU A 378 -17.13 9.41 -7.94
N GLY A 379 -17.47 9.43 -6.64
CA GLY A 379 -18.82 9.22 -6.11
C GLY A 379 -19.35 7.79 -6.30
N ILE A 380 -18.47 6.78 -6.38
CA ILE A 380 -18.85 5.37 -6.59
C ILE A 380 -19.62 4.79 -5.40
N HIS A 381 -19.40 5.36 -4.22
CA HIS A 381 -20.02 5.00 -2.95
C HIS A 381 -21.45 5.54 -2.76
N ILE A 382 -21.99 6.28 -3.74
CA ILE A 382 -23.29 6.94 -3.68
C ILE A 382 -24.28 6.29 -4.66
N ASP A 383 -25.55 6.18 -4.28
CA ASP A 383 -26.61 5.64 -5.13
C ASP A 383 -26.83 6.54 -6.36
N CYS A 384 -26.32 6.09 -7.50
CA CYS A 384 -26.44 6.81 -8.76
C CYS A 384 -27.74 6.52 -9.54
N SER A 385 -28.71 5.80 -8.96
CA SER A 385 -29.95 5.41 -9.65
C SER A 385 -30.77 6.59 -10.19
N SER A 386 -30.69 7.75 -9.53
CA SER A 386 -31.45 8.95 -9.92
C SER A 386 -30.64 10.00 -10.67
N TRP A 387 -29.36 9.71 -10.94
CA TRP A 387 -28.45 10.68 -11.57
C TRP A 387 -28.79 10.91 -13.04
N SER A 388 -28.68 12.15 -13.48
CA SER A 388 -28.84 12.57 -14.87
C SER A 388 -27.60 12.21 -15.74
N ILE A 389 -27.30 10.92 -15.84
CA ILE A 389 -26.24 10.31 -16.65
C ILE A 389 -26.82 9.16 -17.48
N PRO A 390 -26.10 8.64 -18.50
CA PRO A 390 -26.58 7.50 -19.28
C PRO A 390 -26.86 6.26 -18.40
N ALA A 391 -27.96 5.54 -18.68
CA ALA A 391 -28.35 4.35 -17.92
C ALA A 391 -27.25 3.27 -17.90
N TRP A 392 -26.50 3.15 -18.99
CA TRP A 392 -25.36 2.23 -19.07
C TRP A 392 -24.23 2.62 -18.12
N GLU A 393 -24.04 3.91 -17.84
CA GLU A 393 -23.03 4.41 -16.89
C GLU A 393 -23.47 4.15 -15.44
N VAL A 394 -24.78 4.27 -15.15
CA VAL A 394 -25.34 3.87 -13.84
C VAL A 394 -25.04 2.40 -13.55
N GLY A 395 -25.30 1.51 -14.51
CA GLY A 395 -25.00 0.09 -14.37
C GLY A 395 -23.51 -0.19 -14.19
N LEU A 396 -22.66 0.47 -14.98
CA LEU A 396 -21.21 0.38 -14.85
C LEU A 396 -20.72 0.80 -13.45
N ARG A 397 -21.20 1.93 -12.93
CA ARG A 397 -20.84 2.44 -11.59
C ARG A 397 -21.22 1.46 -10.49
N ARG A 398 -22.42 0.85 -10.56
CA ARG A 398 -22.85 -0.19 -9.60
C ARG A 398 -21.94 -1.42 -9.65
N ARG A 399 -21.61 -1.92 -10.85
CA ARG A 399 -20.69 -3.07 -10.97
C ARG A 399 -19.30 -2.75 -10.45
N LEU A 400 -18.77 -1.55 -10.73
CA LEU A 400 -17.47 -1.11 -10.21
C LEU A 400 -17.47 -0.99 -8.68
N ALA A 401 -18.54 -0.44 -8.10
CA ALA A 401 -18.69 -0.32 -6.66
C ALA A 401 -18.65 -1.70 -5.97
N TRP A 402 -19.41 -2.67 -6.47
CA TRP A 402 -19.43 -4.01 -5.90
C TRP A 402 -18.14 -4.79 -6.15
N ALA A 403 -17.49 -4.61 -7.30
CA ALA A 403 -16.16 -5.19 -7.56
C ALA A 403 -15.12 -4.65 -6.57
N LEU A 404 -15.13 -3.34 -6.30
CA LEU A 404 -14.25 -2.73 -5.32
C LEU A 404 -14.57 -3.14 -3.88
N TYR A 405 -15.85 -3.29 -3.54
CA TYR A 405 -16.29 -3.84 -2.26
C TYR A 405 -15.72 -5.26 -2.06
N MET A 406 -15.83 -6.14 -3.07
CA MET A 406 -15.21 -7.47 -3.04
C MET A 406 -13.69 -7.39 -2.86
N GLN A 407 -13.01 -6.56 -3.64
CA GLN A 407 -11.56 -6.39 -3.56
C GLN A 407 -11.10 -5.98 -2.15
N ASP A 408 -11.78 -5.04 -1.50
CA ASP A 408 -11.45 -4.60 -0.14
C ASP A 408 -11.72 -5.70 0.91
N ARG A 409 -12.90 -6.36 0.87
CA ARG A 409 -13.27 -7.39 1.86
C ARG A 409 -12.35 -8.62 1.79
N TRP A 410 -12.12 -9.14 0.59
CA TRP A 410 -11.24 -10.29 0.39
C TRP A 410 -9.78 -9.94 0.66
N GLY A 411 -9.32 -8.76 0.21
CA GLY A 411 -7.98 -8.27 0.51
C GLY A 411 -7.74 -8.09 2.01
N ALA A 412 -8.74 -7.63 2.76
CA ALA A 412 -8.67 -7.48 4.21
C ALA A 412 -8.63 -8.84 4.95
N CYS A 413 -9.47 -9.81 4.53
CA CYS A 413 -9.49 -11.15 5.09
C CYS A 413 -8.12 -11.83 4.95
N VAL A 414 -7.63 -11.89 3.71
CA VAL A 414 -6.39 -12.57 3.32
C VAL A 414 -5.17 -12.03 4.06
N HIS A 415 -5.11 -10.71 4.26
CA HIS A 415 -3.94 -10.07 4.88
C HIS A 415 -4.13 -9.77 6.38
N GLY A 416 -5.26 -10.17 6.98
CA GLY A 416 -5.57 -9.89 8.38
C GLY A 416 -5.56 -8.39 8.69
N ARG A 417 -6.34 -7.59 7.96
CA ARG A 417 -6.40 -6.13 8.09
C ARG A 417 -7.85 -5.64 8.21
N PRO A 418 -8.08 -4.42 8.75
CA PRO A 418 -9.40 -3.79 8.70
C PRO A 418 -9.80 -3.40 7.29
N PHE A 419 -11.11 -3.40 7.03
CA PHE A 419 -11.72 -2.88 5.80
C PHE A 419 -11.44 -1.40 5.61
N LEU A 420 -11.16 -1.01 4.37
CA LEU A 420 -10.98 0.38 3.96
C LEU A 420 -12.33 1.08 3.78
N ILE A 421 -13.29 0.38 3.18
CA ILE A 421 -14.67 0.84 2.98
C ILE A 421 -15.45 0.68 4.28
N GLN A 422 -16.05 1.78 4.74
CA GLN A 422 -17.03 1.77 5.82
C GLN A 422 -18.43 1.58 5.26
N ASP A 423 -19.19 0.60 5.74
CA ASP A 423 -20.52 0.29 5.19
C ASP A 423 -21.53 1.43 5.38
N ASN A 424 -21.38 2.22 6.45
CA ASN A 424 -22.24 3.38 6.69
C ASN A 424 -22.09 4.48 5.62
N ASP A 425 -20.95 4.50 4.93
CA ASP A 425 -20.61 5.47 3.89
C ASP A 425 -20.61 4.83 2.49
N TRP A 426 -21.22 3.64 2.34
CA TRP A 426 -21.26 2.89 1.07
C TRP A 426 -22.71 2.61 0.65
N ASP A 427 -23.40 3.66 0.22
CA ASP A 427 -24.81 3.63 -0.20
C ASP A 427 -24.94 3.19 -1.66
N VAL A 428 -24.74 1.90 -1.92
CA VAL A 428 -24.81 1.33 -3.28
C VAL A 428 -25.85 0.22 -3.34
N ARG A 429 -26.80 0.35 -4.28
CA ARG A 429 -27.83 -0.68 -4.49
C ARG A 429 -27.24 -1.96 -5.07
N PRO A 430 -27.85 -3.12 -4.78
CA PRO A 430 -27.52 -4.36 -5.47
C PRO A 430 -27.59 -4.22 -7.00
N CYS A 431 -26.71 -4.95 -7.68
CA CYS A 431 -26.74 -5.10 -9.12
C CYS A 431 -28.02 -5.83 -9.57
N THR A 432 -28.54 -5.43 -10.72
CA THR A 432 -29.75 -5.93 -11.36
C THR A 432 -29.46 -6.29 -12.81
N ALA A 433 -30.27 -7.14 -13.46
CA ALA A 433 -30.02 -7.54 -14.84
C ALA A 433 -29.81 -6.38 -15.85
N PRO A 434 -30.52 -5.24 -15.76
CA PRO A 434 -30.26 -4.08 -16.63
C PRO A 434 -28.86 -3.45 -16.46
N ASP A 435 -28.17 -3.72 -15.36
CA ASP A 435 -26.80 -3.28 -15.16
C ASP A 435 -25.80 -4.04 -16.01
N TYR A 436 -26.22 -5.13 -16.65
CA TYR A 436 -25.41 -5.91 -17.60
C TYR A 436 -26.11 -5.99 -18.97
N PRO A 437 -25.87 -4.98 -19.84
CA PRO A 437 -26.56 -4.85 -21.13
C PRO A 437 -26.52 -6.10 -22.01
N GLU A 438 -25.44 -6.87 -21.93
CA GLU A 438 -25.22 -8.09 -22.69
C GLU A 438 -26.25 -9.19 -22.40
N LEU A 439 -26.92 -9.16 -21.23
CA LEU A 439 -28.02 -10.07 -20.93
C LEU A 439 -29.26 -9.80 -21.79
N GLY A 440 -29.53 -8.53 -22.10
CA GLY A 440 -30.70 -8.12 -22.89
C GLY A 440 -30.54 -8.31 -24.39
N GLN A 441 -29.31 -8.59 -24.86
CA GLN A 441 -28.99 -8.80 -26.27
C GLN A 441 -29.06 -10.28 -26.69
N MET A 442 -29.32 -11.18 -25.75
CA MET A 442 -29.42 -12.61 -26.02
C MET A 442 -30.79 -12.97 -26.58
N ASP A 443 -30.78 -13.73 -27.67
CA ASP A 443 -31.97 -14.38 -28.19
C ASP A 443 -32.37 -15.55 -27.29
N PRO A 444 -33.53 -15.51 -26.62
CA PRO A 444 -34.00 -16.60 -25.77
C PRO A 444 -34.19 -17.92 -26.54
N GLU A 445 -34.44 -17.88 -27.85
CA GLU A 445 -34.61 -19.07 -28.69
C GLU A 445 -33.27 -19.75 -29.01
N ALA A 446 -32.17 -19.00 -29.04
CA ALA A 446 -30.83 -19.50 -29.34
C ALA A 446 -30.13 -20.15 -28.14
N ASN A 447 -30.62 -19.93 -26.90
CA ASN A 447 -30.03 -20.49 -25.69
C ASN A 447 -31.09 -20.88 -24.64
N PRO A 448 -31.87 -21.95 -24.90
CA PRO A 448 -33.00 -22.35 -24.05
C PRO A 448 -32.58 -22.78 -22.63
N ASP A 449 -31.35 -23.26 -22.46
CA ASP A 449 -30.83 -23.74 -21.17
C ASP A 449 -30.17 -22.64 -20.32
N HIS A 450 -30.07 -21.41 -20.83
CA HIS A 450 -29.42 -20.26 -20.18
C HIS A 450 -27.99 -20.55 -19.70
N THR A 451 -27.26 -21.41 -20.41
CA THR A 451 -25.90 -21.87 -20.09
C THR A 451 -24.80 -21.02 -20.73
N SER A 452 -25.15 -19.88 -21.32
CA SER A 452 -24.14 -19.03 -21.98
C SER A 452 -23.13 -18.50 -20.95
N PRO A 453 -21.83 -18.41 -21.28
CA PRO A 453 -20.81 -17.86 -20.40
C PRO A 453 -21.17 -16.50 -19.79
N ILE A 454 -21.92 -15.65 -20.50
CA ILE A 454 -22.36 -14.33 -20.02
C ILE A 454 -23.40 -14.46 -18.90
N ILE A 455 -24.38 -15.37 -19.03
CA ILE A 455 -25.40 -15.59 -17.98
C ILE A 455 -24.74 -16.22 -16.75
N VAL A 456 -23.97 -17.29 -16.96
CA VAL A 456 -23.24 -17.97 -15.89
C VAL A 456 -22.30 -17.00 -15.18
N GLY A 457 -21.53 -16.21 -15.93
CA GLY A 457 -20.62 -15.21 -15.40
C GLY A 457 -21.31 -14.09 -14.62
N TRP A 458 -22.46 -13.61 -15.08
CA TRP A 458 -23.26 -12.64 -14.34
C TRP A 458 -23.73 -13.20 -13.00
N ASP A 459 -24.27 -14.42 -12.98
CA ASP A 459 -24.71 -15.04 -11.73
C ASP A 459 -23.53 -15.34 -10.80
N LEU A 460 -22.37 -15.71 -11.33
CA LEU A 460 -21.13 -15.83 -10.55
C LEU A 460 -20.81 -14.51 -9.85
N PHE A 461 -20.82 -13.39 -10.59
CA PHE A 461 -20.53 -12.07 -10.04
C PHE A 461 -21.51 -11.70 -8.92
N ILE A 462 -22.82 -11.89 -9.12
CA ILE A 462 -23.84 -11.62 -8.10
C ILE A 462 -23.68 -12.51 -6.87
N ARG A 463 -23.48 -13.81 -7.05
CA ARG A 463 -23.33 -14.75 -5.93
C ARG A 463 -22.04 -14.48 -5.15
N HIS A 464 -20.97 -14.08 -5.83
CA HIS A 464 -19.74 -13.68 -5.18
C HIS A 464 -19.93 -12.42 -4.32
N ILE A 465 -20.72 -11.44 -4.76
CA ILE A 465 -21.09 -10.26 -3.96
C ILE A 465 -21.81 -10.67 -2.67
N GLU A 466 -22.85 -11.50 -2.79
CA GLU A 466 -23.63 -11.98 -1.63
C GLU A 466 -22.74 -12.73 -0.63
N LEU A 467 -21.86 -13.62 -1.11
CA LEU A 467 -20.92 -14.34 -0.26
C LEU A 467 -19.95 -13.39 0.44
N THR A 468 -19.49 -12.36 -0.25
CA THR A 468 -18.60 -11.33 0.29
C THR A 468 -19.28 -10.55 1.43
N GLN A 469 -20.59 -10.32 1.35
CA GLN A 469 -21.35 -9.70 2.45
C GLN A 469 -21.36 -10.62 3.68
N ILE A 470 -21.56 -11.93 3.50
CA ILE A 470 -21.48 -12.90 4.61
C ILE A 470 -20.06 -12.91 5.21
N LEU A 471 -19.01 -12.90 4.38
CA LEU A 471 -17.62 -12.77 4.84
C LEU A 471 -17.43 -11.49 5.68
N SER A 472 -17.98 -10.36 5.23
CA SER A 472 -17.92 -9.09 5.97
C SER A 472 -18.44 -9.22 7.40
N ASP A 473 -19.58 -9.90 7.57
CA ASP A 473 -20.19 -10.14 8.87
C ASP A 473 -19.34 -11.08 9.74
N VAL A 474 -18.77 -12.14 9.15
CA VAL A 474 -17.84 -13.06 9.85
C VAL A 474 -16.62 -12.30 10.38
N ILE A 475 -15.97 -11.49 9.53
CA ILE A 475 -14.76 -10.75 9.91
C ILE A 475 -15.06 -9.70 10.98
N ARG A 476 -16.18 -8.96 10.88
CA ARG A 476 -16.54 -7.98 11.92
C ARG A 476 -16.81 -8.63 13.27
N THR A 477 -17.52 -9.76 13.25
CA THR A 477 -17.92 -10.46 14.47
C THR A 477 -16.72 -11.11 15.15
N PHE A 478 -15.86 -11.80 14.39
CA PHE A 478 -14.85 -12.68 14.96
C PHE A 478 -13.40 -12.22 14.81
N TYR A 479 -13.12 -11.24 13.95
CA TYR A 479 -11.75 -10.83 13.61
C TYR A 479 -11.46 -9.35 13.86
N SER A 480 -12.41 -8.58 14.41
CA SER A 480 -12.13 -7.19 14.78
C SER A 480 -11.11 -7.11 15.93
N ALA A 481 -10.30 -6.05 15.96
CA ALA A 481 -9.30 -5.88 17.03
C ALA A 481 -9.92 -5.79 18.43
N ALA A 482 -11.15 -5.30 18.53
CA ALA A 482 -11.92 -5.26 19.79
C ALA A 482 -12.44 -6.65 20.18
N ALA A 483 -12.71 -7.52 19.20
CA ALA A 483 -13.14 -8.89 19.43
C ALA A 483 -11.98 -9.78 19.90
N THR A 484 -10.81 -9.67 19.26
CA THR A 484 -9.69 -10.62 19.42
C THR A 484 -8.59 -10.23 20.41
N ARG A 485 -8.58 -8.99 20.92
CA ARG A 485 -7.62 -8.60 21.98
C ARG A 485 -7.85 -9.41 23.25
N VAL A 486 -6.80 -9.63 24.03
CA VAL A 486 -6.91 -10.24 25.37
C VAL A 486 -7.87 -9.44 26.25
N GLY A 487 -8.87 -10.12 26.83
CA GLY A 487 -9.97 -9.48 27.56
C GLY A 487 -10.92 -8.69 26.65
N GLY A 488 -10.94 -9.00 25.36
CA GLY A 488 -11.81 -8.40 24.34
C GLY A 488 -13.23 -8.93 24.38
N THR A 489 -14.01 -8.59 23.36
CA THR A 489 -15.45 -8.93 23.31
C THR A 489 -15.67 -10.45 23.32
N LEU A 490 -14.84 -11.21 22.59
CA LEU A 490 -14.98 -12.67 22.51
C LEU A 490 -14.59 -13.36 23.81
N ASP A 491 -13.51 -12.91 24.46
CA ASP A 491 -13.06 -13.43 25.75
C ASP A 491 -14.10 -13.14 26.85
N GLN A 492 -14.67 -11.94 26.87
CA GLN A 492 -15.65 -11.53 27.88
C GLN A 492 -16.96 -12.31 27.81
N MET A 493 -17.41 -12.67 26.60
CA MET A 493 -18.66 -13.41 26.42
C MET A 493 -18.46 -14.93 26.51
N GLY A 494 -17.24 -15.43 26.26
CA GLY A 494 -16.89 -16.84 26.31
C GLY A 494 -17.32 -17.65 25.07
N VAL A 495 -16.85 -18.91 25.03
CA VAL A 495 -17.00 -19.81 23.86
C VAL A 495 -18.46 -20.07 23.50
N VAL A 496 -19.33 -20.31 24.49
CA VAL A 496 -20.74 -20.62 24.27
C VAL A 496 -21.45 -19.49 23.54
N ALA A 497 -21.29 -18.24 24.01
CA ALA A 497 -21.86 -17.09 23.34
C ALA A 497 -21.26 -16.86 21.94
N ALA A 498 -19.98 -17.16 21.73
CA ALA A 498 -19.34 -17.06 20.42
C ALA A 498 -19.95 -18.01 19.40
N VAL A 499 -20.27 -19.23 19.84
CA VAL A 499 -20.96 -20.23 19.02
C VAL A 499 -22.39 -19.78 18.70
N GLU A 500 -23.12 -19.20 19.67
CA GLU A 500 -24.45 -18.63 19.40
C GLU A 500 -24.41 -17.51 18.33
N LEU A 501 -23.38 -16.66 18.35
CA LEU A 501 -23.18 -15.64 17.30
C LEU A 501 -22.83 -16.25 15.94
N ALA A 502 -22.18 -17.42 15.91
CA ALA A 502 -21.81 -18.09 14.67
C ALA A 502 -23.01 -18.78 13.99
N LYS A 503 -23.99 -19.29 14.75
CA LYS A 503 -25.17 -20.01 14.21
C LYS A 503 -25.88 -19.29 13.05
N PRO A 504 -26.29 -18.01 13.16
CA PRO A 504 -26.96 -17.33 12.05
C PRO A 504 -26.06 -17.19 10.81
N LEU A 505 -24.75 -17.08 10.98
CA LEU A 505 -23.80 -17.00 9.86
C LEU A 505 -23.61 -18.35 9.18
N VAL A 506 -23.53 -19.44 9.95
CA VAL A 506 -23.50 -20.82 9.42
C VAL A 506 -24.78 -21.12 8.64
N PHE A 507 -25.95 -20.74 9.19
CA PHE A 507 -27.23 -20.92 8.51
C PHE A 507 -27.26 -20.17 7.17
N ARG A 508 -26.87 -18.89 7.16
CA ARG A 508 -26.81 -18.07 5.93
C ARG A 508 -25.85 -18.65 4.89
N LEU A 509 -24.68 -19.16 5.29
CA LEU A 509 -23.74 -19.81 4.36
C LEU A 509 -24.35 -21.06 3.73
N ARG A 510 -24.99 -21.92 4.54
CA ARG A 510 -25.66 -23.13 4.05
C ARG A 510 -26.82 -22.80 3.12
N GLU A 511 -27.67 -21.85 3.50
CA GLU A 511 -28.79 -21.39 2.68
C GLU A 511 -28.30 -20.81 1.36
N TRP A 512 -27.26 -19.98 1.40
CA TRP A 512 -26.64 -19.42 0.20
C TRP A 512 -26.13 -20.52 -0.73
N HIS A 513 -25.43 -21.54 -0.21
CA HIS A 513 -24.92 -22.65 -1.01
C HIS A 513 -26.05 -23.53 -1.57
N ALA A 514 -27.09 -23.81 -0.77
CA ALA A 514 -28.25 -24.58 -1.19
C ALA A 514 -29.07 -23.88 -2.30
N ASN A 515 -29.08 -22.55 -2.29
CA ASN A 515 -29.78 -21.72 -3.27
C ASN A 515 -28.95 -21.43 -4.53
N LEU A 516 -27.74 -22.00 -4.67
CA LEU A 516 -26.95 -21.85 -5.88
C LEU A 516 -27.68 -22.45 -7.11
N PRO A 517 -27.88 -21.68 -8.19
CA PRO A 517 -28.44 -22.21 -9.43
C PRO A 517 -27.67 -23.43 -9.95
N ALA A 518 -28.36 -24.36 -10.61
CA ALA A 518 -27.74 -25.58 -11.16
C ALA A 518 -26.53 -25.31 -12.08
N ARG A 519 -26.51 -24.16 -12.77
CA ARG A 519 -25.40 -23.70 -13.62
C ARG A 519 -24.14 -23.25 -12.87
N LEU A 520 -24.26 -22.93 -11.58
CA LEU A 520 -23.13 -22.56 -10.71
C LEU A 520 -22.60 -23.74 -9.89
N GLN A 521 -23.22 -24.93 -10.03
CA GLN A 521 -22.72 -26.14 -9.38
C GLN A 521 -21.36 -26.53 -9.98
N LEU A 522 -20.45 -27.03 -9.14
CA LEU A 522 -19.10 -27.39 -9.56
C LEU A 522 -19.08 -28.48 -10.64
N GLN A 523 -20.05 -29.40 -10.63
CA GLN A 523 -20.13 -30.48 -11.62
C GLN A 523 -20.62 -30.00 -12.99
N ASN A 524 -21.21 -28.81 -13.08
CA ASN A 524 -21.77 -28.29 -14.31
C ASN A 524 -20.69 -27.62 -15.17
N THR A 525 -20.00 -28.43 -15.97
CA THR A 525 -19.07 -27.96 -17.01
C THR A 525 -19.60 -28.33 -18.39
N GLN A 526 -19.42 -27.42 -19.34
CA GLN A 526 -19.68 -27.68 -20.74
C GLN A 526 -18.40 -28.13 -21.45
N LEU A 527 -18.55 -29.01 -22.44
CA LEU A 527 -17.42 -29.53 -23.19
C LEU A 527 -16.76 -28.38 -24.00
N ARG A 528 -15.43 -28.24 -23.90
CA ARG A 528 -14.63 -27.19 -24.57
C ARG A 528 -14.91 -25.75 -24.11
N GLU A 529 -15.53 -25.58 -22.95
CA GLU A 529 -15.71 -24.25 -22.35
C GLU A 529 -14.99 -24.17 -21.00
N LEU A 530 -14.48 -22.97 -20.69
CA LEU A 530 -13.89 -22.68 -19.38
C LEU A 530 -15.01 -22.49 -18.35
N CYS A 531 -14.76 -22.90 -17.11
CA CYS A 531 -15.74 -22.85 -16.05
C CYS A 531 -15.18 -22.17 -14.79
N ALA A 532 -15.56 -20.92 -14.56
CA ALA A 532 -15.10 -20.12 -13.43
C ALA A 532 -15.80 -20.49 -12.09
N ASN A 533 -16.71 -21.48 -12.08
CA ASN A 533 -17.44 -21.91 -10.87
C ASN A 533 -16.49 -22.31 -9.74
N GLY A 534 -15.32 -22.89 -10.06
CA GLY A 534 -14.32 -23.30 -9.07
C GLY A 534 -13.90 -22.15 -8.13
N ALA A 535 -13.79 -20.92 -8.64
CA ALA A 535 -13.43 -19.75 -7.84
C ALA A 535 -14.49 -19.42 -6.79
N LEU A 536 -15.77 -19.52 -7.15
CA LEU A 536 -16.88 -19.26 -6.23
C LEU A 536 -16.95 -20.31 -5.11
N HIS A 537 -16.76 -21.58 -5.45
CA HIS A 537 -16.75 -22.68 -4.46
C HIS A 537 -15.54 -22.58 -3.52
N LEU A 538 -14.37 -22.20 -4.03
CA LEU A 538 -13.18 -21.95 -3.20
C LEU A 538 -13.40 -20.77 -2.25
N ALA A 539 -13.99 -19.68 -2.74
CA ALA A 539 -14.36 -18.54 -1.90
C ALA A 539 -15.33 -18.98 -0.79
N HIS A 540 -16.34 -19.79 -1.11
CA HIS A 540 -17.28 -20.32 -0.10
C HIS A 540 -16.57 -21.14 0.98
N ALA A 541 -15.70 -22.07 0.56
CA ALA A 541 -14.89 -22.86 1.48
C ALA A 541 -13.99 -21.98 2.37
N ALA A 542 -13.41 -20.90 1.82
CA ALA A 542 -12.61 -19.95 2.58
C ALA A 542 -13.43 -19.22 3.67
N VAL A 543 -14.67 -18.82 3.40
CA VAL A 543 -15.54 -18.21 4.44
C VAL A 543 -15.86 -19.22 5.54
N GLU A 544 -16.17 -20.48 5.17
CA GLU A 544 -16.40 -21.54 6.16
C GLU A 544 -15.15 -21.76 7.02
N ILE A 545 -13.96 -21.82 6.41
CA ILE A 545 -12.69 -21.99 7.10
C ILE A 545 -12.38 -20.80 8.01
N ALA A 546 -12.57 -19.56 7.55
CA ALA A 546 -12.38 -18.37 8.37
C ALA A 546 -13.27 -18.42 9.63
N LEU A 547 -14.53 -18.84 9.49
CA LEU A 547 -15.44 -18.98 10.63
C LEU A 547 -14.98 -20.07 11.62
N HIS A 548 -14.66 -21.27 11.14
CA HIS A 548 -14.23 -22.37 12.02
C HIS A 548 -12.87 -22.10 12.65
N ARG A 549 -11.96 -21.42 11.94
CA ARG A 549 -10.68 -20.98 12.47
C ARG A 549 -10.86 -19.99 13.63
N ALA A 550 -11.84 -19.09 13.56
CA ALA A 550 -12.17 -18.22 14.68
C ALA A 550 -12.71 -19.02 15.88
N LEU A 551 -13.64 -19.94 15.64
CA LEU A 551 -14.22 -20.75 16.73
C LEU A 551 -13.18 -21.64 17.43
N VAL A 552 -12.26 -22.24 16.67
CA VAL A 552 -11.15 -23.03 17.25
C VAL A 552 -10.20 -22.15 18.07
N ARG A 553 -9.95 -20.89 17.67
CA ARG A 553 -9.07 -19.98 18.42
C ARG A 553 -9.63 -19.51 19.76
N ILE A 554 -10.96 -19.47 19.89
CA ILE A 554 -11.63 -18.98 21.11
C ILE A 554 -11.68 -20.08 22.18
N THR A 555 -11.42 -21.35 21.83
CA THR A 555 -11.44 -22.43 22.81
C THR A 555 -10.38 -22.23 23.89
N THR A 556 -10.76 -22.58 25.11
CA THR A 556 -9.92 -22.53 26.31
C THR A 556 -10.00 -23.88 27.05
N PRO A 557 -9.09 -24.16 28.01
CA PRO A 557 -9.18 -25.36 28.85
C PRO A 557 -10.51 -25.51 29.60
N ASP A 558 -11.21 -24.41 29.87
CA ASP A 558 -12.51 -24.38 30.56
C ASP A 558 -13.71 -24.63 29.61
N THR A 559 -13.45 -24.86 28.32
CA THR A 559 -14.51 -25.14 27.34
C THR A 559 -15.20 -26.47 27.68
N PRO A 560 -16.54 -26.54 27.69
CA PRO A 560 -17.24 -27.81 27.88
C PRO A 560 -16.76 -28.86 26.87
N ALA A 561 -16.41 -30.06 27.34
CA ALA A 561 -15.80 -31.10 26.51
C ALA A 561 -16.65 -31.46 25.28
N SER A 562 -17.97 -31.55 25.43
CA SER A 562 -18.90 -31.79 24.32
C SER A 562 -18.84 -30.70 23.26
N LEU A 563 -18.75 -29.43 23.67
CA LEU A 563 -18.65 -28.30 22.76
C LEU A 563 -17.29 -28.27 22.05
N TYR A 564 -16.21 -28.53 22.79
CA TYR A 564 -14.87 -28.64 22.25
C TYR A 564 -14.78 -29.71 21.14
N GLU A 565 -15.30 -30.91 21.41
CA GLU A 565 -15.33 -32.02 20.44
C GLU A 565 -16.14 -31.67 19.17
N VAL A 566 -17.29 -31.01 19.32
CA VAL A 566 -18.14 -30.58 18.19
C VAL A 566 -17.43 -29.53 17.34
N LEU A 567 -16.80 -28.53 17.95
CA LEU A 567 -16.08 -27.49 17.22
C LEU A 567 -14.90 -28.07 16.43
N ARG A 568 -14.12 -28.96 17.05
CA ARG A 568 -12.97 -29.60 16.39
C ARG A 568 -13.39 -30.59 15.31
N SER A 569 -14.39 -31.45 15.57
CA SER A 569 -14.88 -32.40 14.55
C SER A 569 -15.47 -31.66 13.33
N THR A 570 -16.21 -30.58 13.55
CA THR A 570 -16.75 -29.77 12.45
C THR A 570 -15.63 -29.08 11.67
N ALA A 571 -14.63 -28.49 12.35
CA ALA A 571 -13.47 -27.88 11.70
C ALA A 571 -12.68 -28.89 10.84
N ARG A 572 -12.48 -30.12 11.35
CA ARG A 572 -11.84 -31.22 10.59
C ARG A 572 -12.64 -31.61 9.36
N ALA A 573 -13.97 -31.72 9.48
CA ALA A 573 -14.83 -32.03 8.33
C ALA A 573 -14.76 -30.93 7.26
N LYS A 574 -14.75 -29.65 7.66
CA LYS A 574 -14.63 -28.52 6.74
C LYS A 574 -13.27 -28.44 6.06
N LEU A 575 -12.19 -28.71 6.79
CA LEU A 575 -10.86 -28.85 6.23
C LEU A 575 -10.81 -29.95 5.16
N GLN A 576 -11.35 -31.13 5.48
CA GLN A 576 -11.39 -32.26 4.54
C GLN A 576 -12.17 -31.92 3.26
N SER A 577 -13.38 -31.35 3.39
CA SER A 577 -14.17 -30.94 2.23
C SER A 577 -13.48 -29.89 1.36
N ALA A 578 -12.72 -28.96 1.95
CA ALA A 578 -11.98 -27.95 1.19
C ALA A 578 -10.78 -28.54 0.41
N ILE A 579 -10.09 -29.53 1.00
CA ILE A 579 -9.02 -30.27 0.31
C ILE A 579 -9.60 -31.10 -0.84
N GLU A 580 -10.72 -31.79 -0.62
CA GLU A 580 -11.43 -32.56 -1.64
C GLU A 580 -11.93 -31.66 -2.78
N LEU A 581 -12.43 -30.46 -2.46
CA LEU A 581 -12.82 -29.46 -3.45
C LEU A 581 -11.65 -29.14 -4.39
N LEU A 582 -10.48 -28.79 -3.84
CA LEU A 582 -9.28 -28.53 -4.65
C LEU A 582 -8.86 -29.77 -5.45
N GLY A 583 -8.91 -30.95 -4.82
CA GLY A 583 -8.66 -32.24 -5.46
C GLY A 583 -9.63 -32.62 -6.58
N SER A 584 -10.84 -32.06 -6.58
CA SER A 584 -11.90 -32.29 -7.58
C SER A 584 -11.90 -31.30 -8.73
N LEU A 585 -11.10 -30.22 -8.66
CA LEU A 585 -11.01 -29.24 -9.74
C LEU A 585 -10.52 -29.91 -11.03
N ARG A 586 -11.30 -29.75 -12.09
CA ARG A 586 -11.03 -30.25 -13.45
C ARG A 586 -10.25 -29.21 -14.27
N PRO A 587 -9.66 -29.61 -15.41
CA PRO A 587 -8.95 -28.70 -16.31
C PRO A 587 -9.77 -27.44 -16.68
N GLU A 588 -11.07 -27.60 -16.92
CA GLU A 588 -11.99 -26.50 -17.25
C GLU A 588 -12.09 -25.47 -16.11
N HIS A 589 -11.92 -25.89 -14.85
CA HIS A 589 -11.89 -25.00 -13.69
C HIS A 589 -10.50 -24.37 -13.49
N THR A 590 -9.45 -25.20 -13.51
CA THR A 590 -8.09 -24.73 -13.23
C THR A 590 -7.61 -23.70 -14.25
N ALA A 591 -8.08 -23.81 -15.48
CA ALA A 591 -7.76 -22.90 -16.56
C ALA A 591 -8.85 -21.83 -16.81
N ALA A 592 -9.80 -21.63 -15.89
CA ALA A 592 -10.71 -20.49 -15.94
C ALA A 592 -10.11 -19.27 -15.20
N PHE A 593 -10.78 -18.12 -15.28
CA PHE A 593 -10.35 -16.92 -14.57
C PHE A 593 -10.48 -17.08 -13.04
N TRP A 594 -9.39 -16.79 -12.32
CA TRP A 594 -9.34 -16.77 -10.85
C TRP A 594 -8.95 -15.37 -10.38
N GLY A 595 -9.70 -14.81 -9.43
CA GLY A 595 -9.40 -13.51 -8.84
C GLY A 595 -8.15 -13.54 -7.96
N SER A 596 -7.64 -12.36 -7.60
CA SER A 596 -6.35 -12.25 -6.88
C SER A 596 -6.32 -12.89 -5.50
N ALA A 597 -7.49 -13.06 -4.86
CA ALA A 597 -7.61 -13.70 -3.54
C ALA A 597 -7.47 -15.25 -3.59
N ALA A 598 -7.58 -15.88 -4.76
CA ALA A 598 -7.70 -17.35 -4.86
C ALA A 598 -6.51 -18.12 -4.27
N ALA A 599 -5.29 -17.63 -4.48
CA ALA A 599 -4.09 -18.28 -3.93
C ALA A 599 -4.10 -18.27 -2.39
N TYR A 600 -4.53 -17.16 -1.81
CA TYR A 600 -4.60 -17.00 -0.37
C TYR A 600 -5.78 -17.75 0.25
N GLN A 601 -6.93 -17.78 -0.41
CA GLN A 601 -8.08 -18.62 -0.02
C GLN A 601 -7.67 -20.10 0.05
N ALA A 602 -6.87 -20.58 -0.92
CA ALA A 602 -6.32 -21.93 -0.87
C ALA A 602 -5.27 -22.11 0.25
N ALA A 603 -4.43 -21.11 0.51
CA ALA A 603 -3.48 -21.16 1.62
C ALA A 603 -4.16 -21.11 3.00
N GLU A 604 -5.30 -20.42 3.15
CA GLU A 604 -6.11 -20.39 4.37
C GLU A 604 -6.58 -21.81 4.79
N ILE A 605 -6.79 -22.71 3.83
CA ILE A 605 -7.10 -24.12 4.10
C ILE A 605 -5.97 -24.77 4.92
N GLY A 606 -4.71 -24.56 4.49
CA GLY A 606 -3.55 -25.05 5.23
C GLY A 606 -3.35 -24.34 6.56
N SER A 607 -3.71 -23.05 6.67
CA SER A 607 -3.69 -22.34 7.96
C SER A 607 -4.63 -22.95 9.00
N LEU A 608 -5.81 -23.45 8.59
CA LEU A 608 -6.69 -24.19 9.50
C LEU A 608 -6.10 -25.54 9.90
N ALA A 609 -5.50 -26.27 8.97
CA ALA A 609 -4.80 -27.52 9.28
C ALA A 609 -3.66 -27.30 10.29
N GLY A 610 -2.85 -26.26 10.08
CA GLY A 610 -1.78 -25.88 11.00
C GLY A 610 -2.30 -25.43 12.36
N LEU A 611 -3.42 -24.69 12.42
CA LEU A 611 -4.04 -24.33 13.70
C LEU A 611 -4.55 -25.56 14.45
N LEU A 612 -5.23 -26.49 13.76
CA LEU A 612 -5.71 -27.72 14.37
C LEU A 612 -4.53 -28.54 14.89
N TRP A 613 -3.45 -28.66 14.12
CA TRP A 613 -2.22 -29.32 14.54
C TRP A 613 -1.61 -28.67 15.80
N ALA A 614 -1.44 -27.34 15.80
CA ALA A 614 -0.80 -26.62 16.90
C ALA A 614 -1.60 -26.62 18.20
N THR A 615 -2.90 -26.92 18.12
CA THR A 615 -3.82 -26.95 19.27
C THR A 615 -4.36 -28.36 19.53
N ALA A 616 -3.77 -29.39 18.94
CA ALA A 616 -4.22 -30.77 19.11
C ALA A 616 -3.84 -31.32 20.48
N ASP A 617 -4.76 -32.05 21.11
CA ASP A 617 -4.54 -32.69 22.42
C ASP A 617 -4.00 -34.13 22.30
N SER A 618 -3.98 -34.69 21.09
CA SER A 618 -3.56 -36.06 20.83
C SER A 618 -2.57 -36.15 19.67
N PHE A 619 -1.64 -37.10 19.78
CA PHE A 619 -0.71 -37.40 18.71
C PHE A 619 -1.42 -37.85 17.43
N ASP A 620 -2.53 -38.57 17.57
CA ASP A 620 -3.34 -39.02 16.43
C ASP A 620 -3.92 -37.84 15.63
N GLU A 621 -4.40 -36.79 16.31
CA GLU A 621 -4.91 -35.59 15.64
C GLU A 621 -3.78 -34.79 14.99
N MET A 622 -2.61 -34.69 15.63
CA MET A 622 -1.42 -34.09 15.03
C MET A 622 -1.01 -34.83 13.74
N ALA A 623 -0.92 -36.17 13.78
CA ALA A 623 -0.59 -36.99 12.62
C ALA A 623 -1.65 -36.85 11.50
N TRP A 624 -2.93 -36.81 11.87
CA TRP A 624 -4.01 -36.58 10.91
C TRP A 624 -3.89 -35.20 10.23
N CYS A 625 -3.63 -34.13 10.99
CA CYS A 625 -3.45 -32.78 10.44
C CYS A 625 -2.24 -32.70 9.51
N ALA A 626 -1.11 -33.31 9.89
CA ALA A 626 0.08 -33.37 9.04
C ALA A 626 -0.23 -34.05 7.69
N SER A 627 -0.92 -35.21 7.72
CA SER A 627 -1.39 -35.88 6.52
C SER A 627 -2.32 -35.00 5.66
N ARG A 628 -3.21 -34.21 6.27
CA ARG A 628 -4.07 -33.27 5.53
C ARG A 628 -3.25 -32.18 4.83
N VAL A 629 -2.20 -31.66 5.47
CA VAL A 629 -1.31 -30.66 4.84
C VAL A 629 -0.61 -31.28 3.62
N ASP A 630 -0.16 -32.52 3.70
CA ASP A 630 0.48 -33.21 2.57
C ASP A 630 -0.48 -33.46 1.41
N GLU A 631 -1.73 -33.85 1.70
CA GLU A 631 -2.76 -33.96 0.65
C GLU A 631 -3.08 -32.63 -0.01
N LEU A 632 -3.14 -31.53 0.78
CA LEU A 632 -3.33 -30.19 0.24
C LEU A 632 -2.15 -29.80 -0.67
N ARG A 633 -0.91 -30.01 -0.22
CA ARG A 633 0.30 -29.76 -1.03
C ARG A 633 0.26 -30.56 -2.32
N TRP A 634 -0.11 -31.84 -2.26
CA TRP A 634 -0.25 -32.68 -3.44
C TRP A 634 -1.31 -32.14 -4.40
N ALA A 635 -2.51 -31.82 -3.89
CA ALA A 635 -3.62 -31.30 -4.69
C ALA A 635 -3.24 -30.00 -5.42
N LEU A 636 -2.49 -29.12 -4.76
CA LEU A 636 -1.96 -27.89 -5.34
C LEU A 636 -0.81 -28.15 -6.32
N ARG A 637 0.14 -29.02 -5.99
CA ARG A 637 1.30 -29.36 -6.84
C ARG A 637 0.87 -29.95 -8.19
N VAL A 638 -0.10 -30.87 -8.19
CA VAL A 638 -0.67 -31.45 -9.42
C VAL A 638 -1.27 -30.37 -10.34
N ARG A 639 -1.76 -29.27 -9.76
CA ARG A 639 -2.44 -28.19 -10.50
C ARG A 639 -1.56 -26.99 -10.78
N GLY A 640 -0.45 -26.82 -10.06
CA GLY A 640 0.39 -25.63 -10.12
C GLY A 640 0.99 -25.36 -11.51
N ALA A 641 1.09 -26.39 -12.37
CA ALA A 641 1.48 -26.21 -13.77
C ALA A 641 0.40 -25.46 -14.58
N ALA A 642 -0.87 -25.82 -14.40
CA ALA A 642 -2.00 -25.30 -15.17
C ALA A 642 -2.71 -24.10 -14.50
N ALA A 643 -2.58 -23.94 -13.19
CA ALA A 643 -3.26 -22.92 -12.40
C ALA A 643 -2.26 -22.05 -11.63
N PRO A 644 -2.03 -20.79 -12.04
CA PRO A 644 -1.11 -19.88 -11.35
C PRO A 644 -1.45 -19.68 -9.86
N PHE A 645 -2.74 -19.60 -9.51
CA PHE A 645 -3.14 -19.44 -8.11
C PHE A 645 -2.75 -20.64 -7.25
N ALA A 646 -2.77 -21.86 -7.80
CA ALA A 646 -2.42 -23.08 -7.06
C ALA A 646 -0.91 -23.15 -6.79
N ARG A 647 -0.11 -22.70 -7.76
CA ARG A 647 1.35 -22.56 -7.59
C ARG A 647 1.68 -21.54 -6.51
N GLU A 648 1.03 -20.39 -6.54
CA GLU A 648 1.24 -19.36 -5.51
C GLU A 648 0.74 -19.81 -4.14
N ALA A 649 -0.40 -20.50 -4.05
CA ALA A 649 -0.88 -21.09 -2.81
C ALA A 649 0.13 -22.08 -2.22
N LEU A 650 0.73 -22.94 -3.06
CA LEU A 650 1.76 -23.87 -2.63
C LEU A 650 2.98 -23.12 -2.06
N ARG A 651 3.45 -22.07 -2.74
CA ARG A 651 4.56 -21.22 -2.28
C ARG A 651 4.25 -20.58 -0.92
N LEU A 652 3.03 -20.07 -0.72
CA LEU A 652 2.58 -19.50 0.56
C LEU A 652 2.55 -20.55 1.67
N LEU A 653 2.06 -21.76 1.38
CA LEU A 653 2.02 -22.86 2.35
C LEU A 653 3.41 -23.36 2.73
N GLU A 654 4.34 -23.46 1.78
CA GLU A 654 5.72 -23.86 2.06
C GLU A 654 6.42 -22.84 2.96
N ARG A 655 6.14 -21.54 2.78
CA ARG A 655 6.67 -20.49 3.66
C ARG A 655 6.07 -20.56 5.07
N ASP A 656 4.74 -20.69 5.19
CA ASP A 656 4.05 -20.48 6.46
C ASP A 656 3.99 -21.75 7.33
N ILE A 657 3.91 -22.93 6.71
CA ILE A 657 3.76 -24.22 7.39
C ILE A 657 4.66 -25.33 6.81
N GLY A 658 5.72 -24.98 6.08
CA GLY A 658 6.62 -25.92 5.39
C GLY A 658 7.23 -27.01 6.29
N GLY A 659 7.46 -26.71 7.57
CA GLY A 659 7.98 -27.67 8.54
C GLY A 659 6.96 -28.70 9.05
N LEU A 660 5.66 -28.48 8.87
CA LEU A 660 4.63 -29.44 9.29
C LEU A 660 4.63 -30.64 8.34
N GLY A 661 4.93 -31.83 8.88
CA GLY A 661 4.99 -33.10 8.13
C GLY A 661 6.41 -33.64 7.88
N MET A 662 7.47 -32.93 8.26
CA MET A 662 8.85 -33.42 8.19
C MET A 662 9.20 -34.28 9.42
N HIS A 663 8.57 -35.44 9.54
CA HIS A 663 8.96 -36.48 10.50
C HIS A 663 9.19 -37.80 9.74
N GLU A 664 10.32 -37.88 9.04
CA GLU A 664 11.06 -39.09 8.71
C GLU A 664 12.41 -38.62 8.13
N ASP A 665 13.53 -39.11 8.68
CA ASP A 665 14.96 -38.96 8.24
C ASP A 665 15.98 -38.37 9.24
N VAL A 666 15.71 -38.33 10.55
CA VAL A 666 16.76 -38.03 11.57
C VAL A 666 17.30 -39.27 12.30
N GLU A 667 16.73 -40.45 12.09
CA GLU A 667 17.28 -41.71 12.63
C GLU A 667 17.89 -42.59 11.54
N LYS A 668 18.96 -42.12 10.88
CA LYS A 668 19.82 -42.99 10.04
C LYS A 668 21.18 -42.38 9.68
N THR A 669 21.87 -41.76 10.63
CA THR A 669 23.32 -41.49 10.49
C THR A 669 24.08 -41.85 11.76
N SER A 670 24.05 -43.15 12.08
CA SER A 670 25.13 -43.78 12.84
C SER A 670 25.15 -45.26 12.47
N ASN A 671 25.85 -45.60 11.37
CA ASN A 671 26.71 -46.78 11.24
C ASN A 671 27.06 -47.04 9.76
N GLY A 672 28.37 -47.07 9.49
CA GLY A 672 28.98 -48.17 8.74
C GLY A 672 29.04 -48.04 7.22
N GLU A 673 30.26 -47.86 6.74
CA GLU A 673 30.78 -48.09 5.40
C GLU A 673 30.29 -49.42 4.78
N GLU A 674 29.97 -49.44 3.47
CA GLU A 674 30.71 -50.18 2.44
C GLU A 674 29.96 -50.25 1.08
N GLN A 675 30.76 -49.95 0.03
CA GLN A 675 30.80 -50.54 -1.32
C GLN A 675 29.61 -50.45 -2.30
N ALA A 676 30.00 -49.99 -3.50
CA ALA A 676 29.24 -49.91 -4.74
C ALA A 676 28.91 -51.30 -5.33
N THR A 677 27.82 -51.38 -6.12
CA THR A 677 27.80 -51.95 -7.48
C THR A 677 26.44 -51.82 -8.17
N THR A 678 26.49 -51.28 -9.39
CA THR A 678 25.71 -51.58 -10.62
C THR A 678 24.42 -52.41 -10.55
N GLY A 679 23.31 -51.75 -10.93
CA GLY A 679 22.41 -52.06 -12.07
C GLY A 679 21.78 -53.44 -12.23
N GLU A 680 20.44 -53.49 -12.33
CA GLU A 680 19.72 -54.09 -13.47
C GLU A 680 18.20 -53.83 -13.42
N LYS A 681 17.61 -53.72 -14.61
CA LYS A 681 16.18 -53.62 -14.91
C LYS A 681 15.47 -54.93 -14.51
N HIS A 682 14.22 -54.87 -14.03
CA HIS A 682 13.08 -55.43 -14.78
C HIS A 682 11.70 -55.24 -14.09
N GLN A 683 10.74 -54.88 -14.96
CA GLN A 683 9.34 -55.33 -15.05
C GLN A 683 8.30 -55.05 -13.96
N ILE A 684 7.31 -54.30 -14.44
CA ILE A 684 5.92 -54.20 -14.01
C ILE A 684 5.23 -55.56 -14.12
N GLN A 685 4.50 -55.96 -13.07
CA GLN A 685 3.30 -56.78 -13.21
C GLN A 685 2.14 -56.15 -12.43
N HIS A 686 1.04 -56.04 -13.14
CA HIS A 686 -0.32 -55.79 -12.68
C HIS A 686 -0.71 -56.81 -11.61
N ASP A 687 -1.40 -56.37 -10.57
CA ASP A 687 -2.57 -57.08 -10.08
C ASP A 687 -3.53 -56.11 -9.38
N SER A 688 -4.77 -56.15 -9.84
CA SER A 688 -5.93 -55.62 -9.15
C SER A 688 -6.73 -56.82 -8.66
N PRO A 689 -7.42 -56.73 -7.52
CA PRO A 689 -8.80 -57.16 -7.59
C PRO A 689 -9.81 -56.26 -6.86
N ASP A 690 -11.02 -56.39 -7.40
CA ASP A 690 -12.28 -55.74 -7.13
C ASP A 690 -12.81 -55.73 -5.68
N ALA A 691 -13.45 -54.60 -5.39
CA ALA A 691 -14.75 -54.39 -4.76
C ALA A 691 -15.35 -55.47 -3.83
N LYS A 692 -15.53 -55.08 -2.56
CA LYS A 692 -16.75 -55.42 -1.79
C LYS A 692 -17.36 -54.19 -1.15
N ARG A 693 -18.56 -53.89 -1.64
CA ARG A 693 -19.52 -52.88 -1.21
C ARG A 693 -20.03 -53.18 0.20
N THR A 694 -19.96 -52.21 1.12
CA THR A 694 -20.85 -52.13 2.29
C THR A 694 -21.45 -50.72 2.33
N LYS A 695 -22.77 -50.67 2.43
CA LYS A 695 -23.59 -49.46 2.39
C LYS A 695 -24.31 -49.36 3.73
N LYS A 696 -24.07 -48.29 4.50
CA LYS A 696 -25.11 -47.43 5.11
C LYS A 696 -24.51 -46.36 6.03
N GLU A 697 -24.79 -45.12 5.65
CA GLU A 697 -25.33 -44.02 6.47
C GLU A 697 -24.86 -43.93 7.93
N ALA A 698 -24.00 -42.95 8.21
CA ALA A 698 -23.88 -42.31 9.52
C ALA A 698 -24.07 -40.81 9.33
N GLY A 699 -24.95 -40.25 10.14
CA GLY A 699 -25.51 -38.90 10.01
C GLY A 699 -24.47 -37.79 10.16
N GLN A 700 -24.78 -36.70 9.48
CA GLN A 700 -24.06 -35.44 9.46
C GLN A 700 -24.39 -34.68 10.77
N THR A 701 -23.49 -34.69 11.75
CA THR A 701 -23.62 -33.82 12.93
C THR A 701 -23.48 -32.38 12.47
N THR A 702 -24.48 -31.57 12.78
CA THR A 702 -24.49 -30.14 12.51
C THR A 702 -24.60 -29.42 13.85
N LEU A 703 -24.19 -28.15 13.88
CA LEU A 703 -24.32 -27.23 15.04
C LEU A 703 -25.72 -27.18 15.70
N ASP A 704 -26.74 -27.80 15.09
CA ASP A 704 -28.10 -27.92 15.61
C ASP A 704 -28.20 -28.86 16.84
N ASP A 705 -27.23 -29.77 17.06
CA ASP A 705 -27.27 -30.75 18.16
C ASP A 705 -26.89 -30.16 19.55
N VAL A 706 -26.49 -28.89 19.62
CA VAL A 706 -26.00 -28.22 20.85
C VAL A 706 -27.14 -27.85 21.83
N VAL A 707 -28.42 -27.97 21.44
CA VAL A 707 -29.56 -27.47 22.24
C VAL A 707 -30.01 -28.42 23.38
N ILE A 708 -29.50 -29.65 23.47
CA ILE A 708 -30.09 -30.67 24.37
C ILE A 708 -29.29 -30.93 25.66
N ILE A 709 -28.07 -30.41 25.82
CA ILE A 709 -27.19 -30.75 26.96
C ILE A 709 -27.01 -29.53 27.87
N SER A 710 -28.08 -29.08 28.54
CA SER A 710 -27.97 -28.17 29.70
C SER A 710 -29.21 -28.24 30.60
N ASP A 711 -29.61 -29.45 30.96
CA ASP A 711 -30.43 -29.69 32.15
C ASP A 711 -29.94 -31.00 32.79
N ASP A 712 -29.85 -30.99 34.13
CA ASP A 712 -29.29 -32.00 35.04
C ASP A 712 -27.74 -31.95 35.18
N SER A 713 -27.10 -31.80 36.34
CA SER A 713 -27.54 -31.75 37.74
C SER A 713 -26.34 -31.33 38.61
N LYS A 714 -26.63 -30.65 39.72
CA LYS A 714 -25.71 -30.15 40.75
C LYS A 714 -25.26 -31.21 41.78
N ASP A 715 -24.30 -30.77 42.61
CA ASP A 715 -23.91 -31.24 43.96
C ASP A 715 -22.87 -32.39 43.97
N ASN A 716 -21.82 -32.44 44.80
CA ASN A 716 -21.53 -31.71 46.05
C ASN A 716 -20.05 -31.89 46.48
N ASP A 717 -19.50 -30.91 47.21
CA ASP A 717 -18.61 -30.96 48.41
C ASP A 717 -17.33 -31.85 48.46
N SER A 718 -16.27 -31.59 49.25
CA SER A 718 -15.68 -30.46 50.01
C SER A 718 -14.48 -31.03 50.84
N ALA A 719 -13.66 -30.14 51.41
CA ALA A 719 -12.72 -30.34 52.57
C ALA A 719 -11.36 -31.04 52.32
N ALA A 720 -10.19 -30.36 52.49
CA ALA A 720 -9.47 -29.96 53.72
C ALA A 720 -8.66 -31.15 54.34
N GLU A 721 -7.40 -31.08 54.78
CA GLU A 721 -6.75 -30.20 55.76
C GLU A 721 -5.20 -30.44 55.84
N LYS A 722 -4.44 -29.41 56.29
CA LYS A 722 -3.37 -29.35 57.35
C LYS A 722 -2.08 -30.22 57.27
N GLU A 723 -0.95 -29.95 57.93
CA GLU A 723 -0.25 -28.83 58.64
C GLU A 723 1.14 -29.40 59.06
N ASP A 724 1.99 -28.53 59.65
CA ASP A 724 3.15 -28.76 60.56
C ASP A 724 4.53 -28.90 59.87
N ASP A 725 5.49 -27.96 59.95
CA ASP A 725 6.12 -27.16 61.04
C ASP A 725 7.25 -27.91 61.77
N SER A 726 8.49 -27.36 61.71
CA SER A 726 9.38 -27.17 62.88
C SER A 726 10.82 -26.73 62.55
N LYS A 727 11.22 -25.70 63.32
CA LYS A 727 12.48 -24.95 63.52
C LYS A 727 13.78 -25.74 63.84
N ALA A 728 14.96 -25.13 63.60
CA ALA A 728 15.84 -24.55 64.65
C ALA A 728 17.21 -23.95 64.18
N LYS A 729 17.52 -22.77 64.74
CA LYS A 729 18.79 -22.07 65.16
C LYS A 729 20.17 -22.71 64.82
N SER A 730 21.28 -21.97 64.58
CA SER A 730 21.91 -20.96 65.46
C SER A 730 23.09 -20.19 64.83
N ASP A 731 23.35 -18.99 65.37
CA ASP A 731 24.47 -18.05 65.14
C ASP A 731 25.88 -18.48 65.58
N LYS A 732 26.91 -17.87 64.94
CA LYS A 732 28.12 -17.18 65.48
C LYS A 732 29.23 -17.19 64.41
N LYS A 733 30.22 -16.29 64.35
CA LYS A 733 30.52 -14.91 64.79
C LYS A 733 31.92 -14.60 64.22
N GLU A 734 32.19 -13.31 64.03
CA GLU A 734 33.48 -12.68 63.63
C GLU A 734 34.72 -13.10 64.46
N GLU A 735 35.91 -12.90 63.87
CA GLU A 735 37.07 -12.13 64.38
C GLU A 735 38.31 -12.38 63.47
N ILE A 736 39.36 -11.55 63.25
CA ILE A 736 39.72 -10.12 63.39
C ILE A 736 41.18 -9.98 62.83
N ASN A 737 41.58 -8.74 62.46
CA ASN A 737 42.95 -8.17 62.26
C ASN A 737 43.70 -8.42 60.93
N GLY A 738 44.41 -7.46 60.30
CA GLY A 738 44.69 -6.04 60.63
C GLY A 738 46.18 -5.65 60.46
N LYS A 739 46.47 -4.68 59.56
CA LYS A 739 47.66 -3.77 59.43
C LYS A 739 49.03 -4.41 59.07
N GLU A 740 49.99 -3.76 58.37
CA GLU A 740 50.53 -2.38 58.38
C GLU A 740 51.09 -1.90 57.01
N SER A 741 50.88 -0.61 56.64
CA SER A 741 51.85 0.51 56.39
C SER A 741 52.61 0.52 55.03
N LYS A 742 52.43 1.48 54.10
CA LYS A 742 52.71 2.96 54.01
C LYS A 742 54.19 3.41 53.95
N SER A 743 54.56 4.08 52.86
CA SER A 743 55.31 5.37 52.76
C SER A 743 55.21 5.83 51.29
N ASP A 744 54.57 6.96 50.96
CA ASP A 744 55.06 8.37 51.01
C ASP A 744 56.35 8.54 50.18
N ASP A 745 56.35 9.37 49.13
CA ASP A 745 56.63 10.79 49.32
C ASP A 745 55.89 11.77 48.38
N LYS A 746 55.58 12.93 48.97
CA LYS A 746 54.94 14.14 48.40
C LYS A 746 55.95 15.02 47.65
N LYS A 747 55.46 15.87 46.73
CA LYS A 747 55.53 17.35 46.92
C LYS A 747 54.74 18.18 45.90
N GLU A 748 54.09 19.19 46.47
CA GLU A 748 53.47 20.39 45.90
C GLU A 748 54.49 21.24 45.10
N SER A 749 54.15 22.19 44.21
CA SER A 749 53.24 23.32 44.43
C SER A 749 53.15 24.24 43.18
N ASN A 750 52.05 25.00 43.12
CA ASN A 750 51.86 26.34 42.51
C ASN A 750 52.08 26.56 41.00
N GLY A 751 50.96 26.71 40.27
CA GLY A 751 50.28 28.02 40.12
C GLY A 751 50.70 28.94 38.96
N LYS A 752 49.72 29.18 38.07
CA LYS A 752 49.58 30.26 37.04
C LYS A 752 50.44 30.15 35.79
N ASP A 753 50.03 30.58 34.60
CA ASP A 753 48.76 30.95 33.95
C ASP A 753 49.25 31.26 32.52
N SER A 754 48.71 30.58 31.49
CA SER A 754 49.01 30.81 30.05
C SER A 754 50.50 30.59 29.67
N GLU A 755 50.91 29.84 28.66
CA GLU A 755 50.31 29.54 27.36
C GLU A 755 51.19 28.45 26.73
N THR A 756 50.61 27.69 25.80
CA THR A 756 51.27 26.84 24.79
C THR A 756 51.95 25.52 25.17
N ASN A 757 51.33 24.46 24.62
CA ASN A 757 51.89 23.25 24.05
C ASN A 757 52.69 22.28 24.93
N GLY A 758 52.05 21.15 25.22
CA GLY A 758 52.69 19.89 25.56
C GLY A 758 51.75 18.72 25.29
N LYS A 759 51.95 18.07 24.13
CA LYS A 759 51.35 16.79 23.75
C LYS A 759 51.51 15.75 24.86
N GLN A 760 50.47 14.95 25.09
CA GLN A 760 50.61 13.63 25.69
C GLN A 760 50.26 12.59 24.64
N GLU A 761 51.28 11.81 24.27
CA GLU A 761 51.26 10.72 23.31
C GLU A 761 50.50 9.52 23.88
N THR A 762 49.42 9.13 23.21
CA THR A 762 48.96 7.75 23.16
C THR A 762 49.53 7.12 21.90
N ASN A 763 50.36 6.10 22.10
CA ASN A 763 51.13 5.43 21.07
C ASN A 763 50.24 4.46 20.27
N GLY A 764 49.35 4.99 19.43
CA GLY A 764 48.64 4.28 18.37
C GLY A 764 48.82 5.08 17.09
N LYS A 765 49.42 4.49 16.05
CA LYS A 765 49.53 5.15 14.74
C LYS A 765 48.11 5.39 14.23
N ASP A 766 47.80 6.63 13.86
CA ASP A 766 46.56 6.93 13.15
C ASP A 766 46.54 6.15 11.83
N ALA A 767 45.46 5.43 11.59
CA ALA A 767 45.29 4.69 10.35
C ALA A 767 45.23 5.64 9.14
N VAL A 768 44.84 6.89 9.31
CA VAL A 768 44.79 7.87 8.21
C VAL A 768 46.20 8.39 7.93
N GLN A 769 46.77 7.99 6.79
CA GLN A 769 48.11 8.41 6.36
C GLN A 769 48.04 9.38 5.18
N PRO A 770 48.85 10.46 5.16
CA PRO A 770 48.93 11.35 4.01
C PRO A 770 49.60 10.64 2.82
N SER A 771 49.03 10.75 1.62
CA SER A 771 49.62 10.25 0.37
C SER A 771 50.32 11.37 -0.38
N GLU A 772 51.47 11.09 -1.02
CA GLU A 772 52.31 12.12 -1.65
C GLU A 772 51.83 12.56 -3.06
N GLU A 773 50.77 11.98 -3.64
CA GLU A 773 50.21 12.44 -4.92
C GLU A 773 48.66 12.35 -4.94
N PRO A 774 47.92 13.47 -5.05
CA PRO A 774 46.46 13.44 -5.07
C PRO A 774 45.95 13.24 -6.50
N ASP A 775 45.87 11.99 -6.95
CA ASP A 775 45.22 11.64 -8.23
C ASP A 775 43.68 11.63 -8.17
N VAL A 776 43.12 12.34 -7.18
CA VAL A 776 41.69 12.30 -6.84
C VAL A 776 40.88 13.14 -7.84
N PRO A 777 39.82 12.57 -8.43
CA PRO A 777 38.88 13.27 -9.30
C PRO A 777 38.29 14.51 -8.67
N SER A 778 38.08 15.55 -9.49
CA SER A 778 37.37 16.74 -9.03
C SER A 778 35.88 16.48 -8.75
N SER A 779 35.33 15.38 -9.28
CA SER A 779 33.97 14.90 -8.96
C SER A 779 33.82 14.41 -7.51
N ILE A 780 34.88 13.95 -6.85
CA ILE A 780 34.83 13.53 -5.44
C ILE A 780 34.93 14.76 -4.52
N LEU A 781 33.81 15.11 -3.88
CA LEU A 781 33.70 16.24 -2.97
C LEU A 781 34.21 15.91 -1.57
N GLU A 782 34.08 14.67 -1.12
CA GLU A 782 34.54 14.15 0.18
C GLU A 782 34.63 12.61 0.08
N LYS A 783 35.50 11.97 0.87
CA LYS A 783 35.56 10.52 1.05
C LYS A 783 35.81 10.17 2.51
N GLY A 784 35.49 8.95 2.94
CA GLY A 784 35.73 8.51 4.31
C GLY A 784 35.08 7.18 4.64
N ILE A 785 34.87 6.92 5.93
CA ILE A 785 34.23 5.70 6.45
C ILE A 785 32.76 5.97 6.76
N ILE A 786 31.89 5.02 6.41
CA ILE A 786 30.46 5.03 6.65
C ILE A 786 30.09 3.84 7.54
N TYR A 787 29.22 4.09 8.52
CA TYR A 787 28.70 3.04 9.40
C TYR A 787 27.18 3.12 9.41
N PHE A 788 26.55 1.96 9.45
CA PHE A 788 25.12 1.81 9.53
C PHE A 788 24.75 1.28 10.91
N PHE A 789 23.86 1.99 11.61
CA PHE A 789 23.43 1.64 12.96
C PHE A 789 21.90 1.55 13.05
N ILE A 790 21.42 0.69 13.94
CA ILE A 790 20.01 0.56 14.30
C ILE A 790 19.84 0.71 15.81
N ARG A 791 18.69 1.21 16.24
CA ARG A 791 18.25 1.16 17.64
C ARG A 791 16.93 0.39 17.72
N GLY A 792 16.87 -0.59 18.62
CA GLY A 792 15.66 -1.35 18.91
C GLY A 792 14.54 -0.50 19.53
N ARG A 793 13.33 -1.04 19.58
CA ARG A 793 12.21 -0.44 20.33
C ARG A 793 12.49 -0.43 21.82
N VAL A 794 11.81 0.47 22.55
CA VAL A 794 11.91 0.60 24.00
C VAL A 794 11.67 -0.76 24.66
N ASN A 795 12.58 -1.18 25.56
CA ASN A 795 12.61 -2.48 26.23
C ASN A 795 12.87 -3.71 25.34
N LEU A 796 13.41 -3.51 24.13
CA LEU A 796 13.83 -4.59 23.24
C LEU A 796 15.32 -4.38 22.90
N GLU A 797 16.17 -5.15 23.59
CA GLU A 797 17.64 -5.00 23.51
C GLU A 797 18.21 -5.62 22.22
N ASP A 798 17.59 -6.69 21.70
CA ASP A 798 18.08 -7.47 20.56
C ASP A 798 17.04 -7.47 19.43
N PRO A 799 17.10 -6.52 18.48
CA PRO A 799 16.22 -6.54 17.31
C PRO A 799 16.65 -7.64 16.34
N GLU A 800 15.77 -8.62 16.12
CA GLU A 800 15.99 -9.75 15.18
C GLU A 800 15.35 -9.48 13.80
N SER A 801 14.49 -8.48 13.70
CA SER A 801 13.79 -8.09 12.47
C SER A 801 13.73 -6.58 12.28
N VAL A 802 13.47 -6.12 11.05
CA VAL A 802 13.22 -4.69 10.78
C VAL A 802 12.07 -4.15 11.63
N ASP A 803 11.11 -4.98 12.02
CA ASP A 803 10.00 -4.52 12.84
C ASP A 803 10.39 -4.13 14.26
N ASP A 804 11.45 -4.73 14.78
CA ASP A 804 11.99 -4.48 16.12
C ASP A 804 12.81 -3.18 16.19
N ILE A 805 13.12 -2.59 15.03
CA ILE A 805 13.87 -1.34 14.92
C ILE A 805 12.95 -0.16 15.20
N ALA A 806 13.39 0.76 16.06
CA ALA A 806 12.75 2.04 16.27
C ALA A 806 13.28 3.11 15.29
N ARG A 807 14.59 3.11 15.05
CA ARG A 807 15.26 4.11 14.20
C ARG A 807 16.57 3.57 13.64
N SER A 808 16.90 4.01 12.44
CA SER A 808 18.15 3.69 11.75
C SER A 808 18.98 4.96 11.55
N PHE A 809 20.30 4.80 11.50
CA PHE A 809 21.27 5.88 11.46
C PHE A 809 22.39 5.57 10.46
N ILE A 810 22.89 6.62 9.83
CA ILE A 810 24.13 6.59 9.04
C ILE A 810 25.13 7.49 9.76
N MET A 811 26.31 6.96 10.09
CA MET A 811 27.43 7.75 10.60
C MET A 811 28.48 7.91 9.51
N LEU A 812 28.89 9.15 9.25
CA LEU A 812 29.95 9.49 8.28
C LEU A 812 31.17 10.00 9.03
N ARG A 813 32.34 9.49 8.67
CA ARG A 813 33.64 9.90 9.22
C ARG A 813 34.55 10.34 8.07
N PRO A 814 34.56 11.65 7.76
CA PRO A 814 35.37 12.19 6.67
C PRO A 814 36.87 12.02 6.92
N ILE A 815 37.63 11.68 5.88
CA ILE A 815 39.09 11.71 5.87
C ILE A 815 39.57 12.72 4.82
N ALA A 816 40.86 13.08 4.86
CA ALA A 816 41.43 13.95 3.84
C ALA A 816 41.35 13.27 2.44
N LYS A 817 41.11 14.05 1.38
CA LYS A 817 40.86 13.51 0.04
C LYS A 817 42.03 12.68 -0.49
N ASP A 818 43.23 13.11 -0.16
CA ASP A 818 44.52 12.53 -0.50
C ASP A 818 44.99 11.50 0.53
N ALA A 819 44.24 11.24 1.61
CA ALA A 819 44.65 10.24 2.58
C ALA A 819 44.40 8.81 2.09
N ARG A 820 45.24 7.89 2.58
CA ARG A 820 45.07 6.44 2.50
C ARG A 820 44.86 5.85 3.89
N LEU A 821 44.32 4.64 3.96
CA LEU A 821 44.14 3.91 5.21
C LEU A 821 45.32 2.94 5.39
N GLY A 822 45.95 3.00 6.55
CA GLY A 822 46.95 2.06 7.02
C GLY A 822 46.43 1.26 8.21
N ASP A 823 47.34 0.59 8.92
CA ASP A 823 46.97 -0.29 10.03
C ASP A 823 46.56 0.48 11.29
N GLY A 824 45.53 -0.01 11.97
CA GLY A 824 45.06 0.49 13.27
C GLY A 824 43.69 1.17 13.24
N PRO A 825 43.21 1.66 14.39
CA PRO A 825 41.96 2.39 14.46
C PRO A 825 42.16 3.82 13.95
N ILE A 826 41.10 4.43 13.41
CA ILE A 826 41.15 5.83 12.98
C ILE A 826 41.25 6.73 14.22
N ALA A 827 41.98 7.85 14.16
CA ALA A 827 42.05 8.79 15.28
C ALA A 827 40.77 9.64 15.43
N ASP A 828 40.58 10.25 16.61
CA ASP A 828 39.46 11.18 16.84
C ASP A 828 39.75 12.50 16.12
N SER A 829 39.13 12.68 14.97
CA SER A 829 39.22 13.94 14.21
C SER A 829 38.11 14.93 14.61
N GLY A 830 37.20 14.57 15.53
CA GLY A 830 36.09 15.42 15.98
C GLY A 830 35.19 15.90 14.83
N ASN A 831 35.13 15.16 13.73
CA ASN A 831 34.45 15.55 12.49
C ASN A 831 33.36 14.54 12.08
N SER A 832 32.99 13.63 12.98
CA SER A 832 31.98 12.61 12.72
C SER A 832 30.58 13.22 12.64
N ARG A 833 29.76 12.73 11.71
CA ARG A 833 28.39 13.20 11.46
C ARG A 833 27.42 12.04 11.63
N ILE A 834 26.35 12.23 12.40
CA ILE A 834 25.30 11.22 12.62
C ILE A 834 24.02 11.70 11.96
N LEU A 835 23.54 10.91 10.99
CA LEU A 835 22.34 11.16 10.22
C LEU A 835 21.24 10.23 10.71
N ALA A 836 20.10 10.80 11.11
CA ALA A 836 18.96 10.05 11.61
C ALA A 836 17.89 9.91 10.52
N LEU A 837 17.50 8.66 10.25
CA LEU A 837 16.54 8.35 9.22
C LEU A 837 15.11 8.38 9.78
N PRO A 838 14.11 8.83 8.99
CA PRO A 838 12.71 8.85 9.40
C PRO A 838 12.06 7.46 9.31
N LYS A 839 12.76 6.49 8.72
CA LYS A 839 12.31 5.11 8.45
C LYS A 839 13.33 4.14 9.02
N LYS A 840 12.92 2.88 9.14
CA LYS A 840 13.74 1.78 9.64
C LYS A 840 14.67 1.20 8.56
N THR A 841 14.34 1.40 7.29
CA THR A 841 15.11 0.92 6.14
C THR A 841 15.78 2.07 5.40
N LEU A 842 16.79 1.75 4.59
CA LEU A 842 17.42 2.63 3.61
C LEU A 842 16.53 2.76 2.35
N PRO A 843 16.58 3.87 1.61
CA PRO A 843 15.80 4.02 0.39
C PRO A 843 16.46 3.27 -0.77
N GLU A 844 15.75 2.35 -1.41
CA GLU A 844 16.34 1.44 -2.42
C GLU A 844 16.16 1.91 -3.87
N SER A 845 15.20 2.81 -4.12
CA SER A 845 14.81 3.24 -5.47
C SER A 845 14.58 4.75 -5.56
N GLY A 846 14.63 5.31 -6.78
CA GLY A 846 14.42 6.75 -7.03
C GLY A 846 13.03 7.28 -6.66
N LYS A 847 12.09 6.35 -6.40
CA LYS A 847 10.73 6.64 -5.90
C LYS A 847 10.72 6.85 -4.38
N GLU A 848 11.67 6.25 -3.66
CA GLU A 848 11.81 6.36 -2.22
C GLU A 848 12.68 7.56 -1.86
N ARG A 849 12.08 8.49 -1.11
CA ARG A 849 12.70 9.77 -0.75
C ARG A 849 12.53 10.03 0.73
N TYR A 850 13.62 9.95 1.47
CA TYR A 850 13.61 10.11 2.92
C TYR A 850 14.19 11.46 3.32
N MET A 851 13.45 12.19 4.15
CA MET A 851 13.97 13.40 4.78
C MET A 851 14.83 13.01 5.98
N VAL A 852 16.13 12.94 5.77
CA VAL A 852 17.12 12.63 6.80
C VAL A 852 17.53 13.94 7.47
N PHE A 853 17.84 13.90 8.76
CA PHE A 853 18.36 15.06 9.46
C PHE A 853 19.68 14.75 10.14
N VAL A 854 20.57 15.74 10.15
CA VAL A 854 21.82 15.67 10.91
C VAL A 854 21.47 15.78 12.39
N GLU A 855 21.58 14.67 13.12
CA GLU A 855 21.34 14.64 14.56
C GLU A 855 22.54 15.20 15.32
N LYS A 856 23.76 14.85 14.88
CA LYS A 856 25.01 15.41 15.39
C LYS A 856 25.98 15.72 14.26
N SER A 857 26.73 16.80 14.42
CA SER A 857 27.81 17.21 13.54
C SER A 857 29.06 17.49 14.37
N GLY A 858 30.23 17.05 13.89
CA GLY A 858 31.48 17.27 14.61
C GLY A 858 31.58 16.52 15.93
N ALA A 859 30.96 15.34 16.02
CA ALA A 859 30.94 14.56 17.25
C ALA A 859 32.33 13.92 17.52
N SER A 860 32.83 14.12 18.73
CA SER A 860 34.01 13.40 19.26
C SER A 860 33.66 11.96 19.61
N TYR A 861 34.67 11.09 19.75
CA TYR A 861 34.45 9.71 20.18
C TYR A 861 33.78 9.62 21.54
N ASP A 862 34.14 10.51 22.46
CA ASP A 862 33.56 10.55 23.80
C ASP A 862 32.06 10.84 23.75
N GLU A 863 31.63 11.74 22.86
CA GLU A 863 30.22 12.06 22.63
C GLU A 863 29.48 10.95 21.89
N ILE A 864 30.13 10.28 20.92
CA ILE A 864 29.59 9.10 20.25
C ILE A 864 29.37 7.98 21.26
N LYS A 865 30.37 7.69 22.11
CA LYS A 865 30.32 6.64 23.12
C LYS A 865 29.24 6.91 24.18
N LYS A 866 29.19 8.13 24.73
CA LYS A 866 28.33 8.46 25.88
C LYS A 866 26.89 8.77 25.51
N GLU A 867 26.62 9.29 24.31
CA GLU A 867 25.29 9.80 23.96
C GLU A 867 24.65 9.07 22.75
N PHE A 868 25.45 8.44 21.88
CA PHE A 868 24.93 7.71 20.71
C PHE A 868 24.99 6.18 20.88
N LEU A 869 26.10 5.62 21.34
CA LEU A 869 26.23 4.17 21.49
C LEU A 869 25.63 3.64 22.81
N SER A 870 25.54 4.47 23.84
CA SER A 870 25.00 4.08 25.15
C SER A 870 23.47 3.90 25.15
N ALA A 871 22.99 3.09 26.09
CA ALA A 871 21.58 3.05 26.46
C ALA A 871 21.24 4.23 27.37
N ASP A 872 20.04 4.79 27.23
CA ASP A 872 19.59 5.95 28.02
C ASP A 872 18.31 5.62 28.79
N GLU A 873 18.20 6.05 30.04
CA GLU A 873 17.05 5.84 30.91
C GLU A 873 16.38 7.16 31.25
N TYR A 874 15.09 7.29 30.93
CA TYR A 874 14.31 8.49 31.21
C TYR A 874 12.96 8.16 31.84
N GLU A 875 12.54 9.01 32.79
CA GLU A 875 11.25 8.84 33.45
C GLU A 875 10.09 9.39 32.61
N THR A 876 9.03 8.60 32.48
CA THR A 876 7.79 9.03 31.85
C THR A 876 6.68 9.20 32.87
N LYS A 877 5.89 10.28 32.72
CA LYS A 877 4.80 10.66 33.65
C LYS A 877 3.65 9.64 33.74
N THR A 878 3.58 8.67 32.83
CA THR A 878 2.46 7.73 32.69
C THR A 878 2.82 6.27 32.86
N ALA A 879 4.10 5.89 32.85
CA ALA A 879 4.51 4.48 32.83
C ALA A 879 5.84 4.14 33.54
N GLY A 880 6.41 5.06 34.33
CA GLY A 880 7.68 4.85 35.03
C GLY A 880 8.92 5.05 34.15
N THR A 881 10.07 4.53 34.60
CA THR A 881 11.37 4.60 33.91
C THR A 881 11.34 3.78 32.61
N ARG A 882 11.62 4.44 31.48
CA ARG A 882 11.78 3.79 30.17
C ARG A 882 13.24 3.82 29.76
N ARG A 883 13.69 2.74 29.13
CA ARG A 883 15.06 2.59 28.65
C ARG A 883 15.10 2.57 27.13
N THR A 884 15.83 3.50 26.53
CA THR A 884 16.21 3.45 25.12
C THR A 884 17.37 2.47 24.98
N PRO A 885 17.24 1.42 24.15
CA PRO A 885 18.32 0.46 23.95
C PRO A 885 19.50 1.13 23.22
N PRO A 886 20.71 0.57 23.35
CA PRO A 886 21.89 1.14 22.74
C PRO A 886 21.87 0.98 21.20
N ALA A 887 22.70 1.77 20.49
CA ALA A 887 22.79 1.67 19.03
C ALA A 887 23.71 0.51 18.62
N LYS A 888 23.21 -0.38 17.75
CA LYS A 888 23.94 -1.56 17.26
C LYS A 888 24.39 -1.35 15.81
N PRO A 889 25.66 -1.66 15.47
CA PRO A 889 26.13 -1.62 14.10
C PRO A 889 25.48 -2.77 13.32
N VAL A 890 25.16 -2.51 12.06
CA VAL A 890 24.62 -3.50 11.12
C VAL A 890 25.46 -3.60 9.86
N GLY A 891 26.33 -2.63 9.62
CA GLY A 891 27.34 -2.67 8.57
C GLY A 891 28.30 -1.49 8.68
N GLU A 892 29.44 -1.63 8.03
CA GLU A 892 30.51 -0.65 7.91
C GLU A 892 31.06 -0.69 6.49
N GLY A 893 31.66 0.40 6.04
CA GLY A 893 32.10 0.55 4.67
C GLY A 893 32.83 1.85 4.41
N VAL A 894 33.22 2.04 3.16
CA VAL A 894 33.82 3.28 2.67
C VAL A 894 32.81 4.07 1.85
N TYR A 895 32.90 5.40 1.86
CA TYR A 895 32.01 6.26 1.08
C TYR A 895 32.75 7.37 0.34
N ALA A 896 32.09 7.88 -0.69
CA ALA A 896 32.42 9.14 -1.34
C ALA A 896 31.15 9.97 -1.56
N ILE A 897 31.24 11.27 -1.28
CA ILE A 897 30.27 12.23 -1.79
C ILE A 897 30.76 12.71 -3.14
N THR A 898 30.03 12.40 -4.21
CA THR A 898 30.40 12.75 -5.58
C THR A 898 29.44 13.79 -6.17
N SER A 899 29.88 14.47 -7.22
CA SER A 899 29.07 15.44 -7.98
C SER A 899 29.11 15.13 -9.46
N THR A 900 27.93 15.02 -10.06
CA THR A 900 27.74 14.94 -11.53
C THR A 900 27.51 16.33 -12.15
N GLY A 901 27.71 17.39 -11.35
CA GLY A 901 27.46 18.79 -11.72
C GLY A 901 26.02 19.25 -11.53
N ARG A 902 25.03 18.37 -11.76
CA ARG A 902 23.59 18.66 -11.49
C ARG A 902 23.08 18.05 -10.19
N GLU A 903 23.65 16.91 -9.80
CA GLU A 903 23.26 16.14 -8.62
C GLU A 903 24.49 15.83 -7.77
N SER A 904 24.26 15.57 -6.49
CA SER A 904 25.28 15.08 -5.57
C SER A 904 24.85 13.70 -5.10
N HIS A 905 25.78 12.77 -5.04
CA HIS A 905 25.53 11.39 -4.63
C HIS A 905 26.35 11.07 -3.38
N LEU A 906 25.79 10.29 -2.46
CA LEU A 906 26.50 9.59 -1.40
C LEU A 906 26.67 8.14 -1.86
N ALA A 907 27.82 7.81 -2.43
CA ALA A 907 28.18 6.48 -2.91
C ALA A 907 28.95 5.72 -1.82
N TYR A 908 28.73 4.42 -1.67
CA TYR A 908 29.40 3.60 -0.67
C TYR A 908 29.65 2.16 -1.13
N LEU A 909 30.66 1.53 -0.52
CA LEU A 909 31.01 0.12 -0.62
C LEU A 909 31.00 -0.45 0.80
N THR A 910 30.26 -1.53 1.04
CA THR A 910 30.21 -2.20 2.35
C THR A 910 31.38 -3.16 2.51
N THR A 911 32.20 -2.94 3.55
CA THR A 911 33.38 -3.75 3.89
C THR A 911 33.04 -4.82 4.93
N LEU A 912 32.16 -4.50 5.89
CA LEU A 912 31.65 -5.42 6.90
C LEU A 912 30.12 -5.36 7.00
N PRO A 913 29.42 -6.50 7.14
CA PRO A 913 29.98 -7.86 7.06
C PRO A 913 30.44 -8.22 5.64
N GLU A 914 31.41 -9.14 5.52
CA GLU A 914 31.93 -9.60 4.21
C GLU A 914 30.82 -10.16 3.30
N LYS A 915 29.73 -10.66 3.88
CA LYS A 915 28.52 -11.06 3.16
C LYS A 915 27.31 -10.50 3.89
N LEU A 916 26.42 -9.87 3.13
CA LEU A 916 25.18 -9.35 3.67
C LEU A 916 24.23 -10.50 4.05
N GLU A 917 23.87 -10.57 5.32
CA GLU A 917 22.88 -11.50 5.84
C GLU A 917 21.45 -10.97 5.66
N GLU A 918 20.47 -11.71 6.18
CA GLU A 918 19.05 -11.41 6.01
C GLU A 918 18.69 -10.03 6.57
N VAL A 919 19.17 -9.68 7.76
CA VAL A 919 18.86 -8.39 8.42
C VAL A 919 19.42 -7.20 7.62
N GLN A 920 20.65 -7.29 7.10
CA GLN A 920 21.24 -6.23 6.28
C GLN A 920 20.48 -6.05 4.96
N LYS A 921 20.08 -7.15 4.33
CA LYS A 921 19.30 -7.13 3.08
C LYS A 921 17.92 -6.54 3.29
N GLU A 922 17.23 -6.91 4.37
CA GLU A 922 15.92 -6.34 4.70
C GLU A 922 16.00 -4.85 5.09
N LEU A 923 17.14 -4.41 5.65
CA LEU A 923 17.41 -3.01 5.92
C LEU A 923 17.63 -2.17 4.65
N GLY A 924 17.81 -2.81 3.50
CA GLY A 924 18.14 -2.17 2.22
C GLY A 924 19.62 -1.82 2.08
N LEU A 925 20.51 -2.45 2.86
CA LEU A 925 21.95 -2.33 2.67
C LEU A 925 22.38 -3.13 1.43
N LYS A 926 23.34 -2.60 0.68
CA LYS A 926 23.86 -3.16 -0.58
C LYS A 926 25.37 -3.22 -0.51
N GLU A 927 25.99 -4.20 -1.15
CA GLU A 927 27.47 -4.32 -1.21
C GLU A 927 28.09 -3.08 -1.89
N LYS A 928 27.52 -2.67 -3.03
CA LYS A 928 27.79 -1.38 -3.67
C LYS A 928 26.47 -0.59 -3.75
N GLY A 929 26.45 0.63 -3.21
CA GLY A 929 25.22 1.43 -3.14
C GLY A 929 25.45 2.92 -3.29
N SER A 930 24.37 3.65 -3.56
CA SER A 930 24.40 5.09 -3.73
C SER A 930 23.05 5.72 -3.41
N PHE A 931 23.11 6.98 -2.98
CA PHE A 931 21.92 7.82 -2.77
C PHE A 931 22.11 9.18 -3.41
N ILE A 932 21.09 9.70 -4.09
CA ILE A 932 21.09 11.11 -4.49
C ILE A 932 20.75 11.95 -3.25
N ILE A 933 21.59 12.94 -2.96
CA ILE A 933 21.49 13.81 -1.78
C ILE A 933 21.22 15.27 -2.15
N SER A 934 20.16 15.83 -1.58
CA SER A 934 19.82 17.24 -1.75
C SER A 934 19.48 17.94 -0.44
N THR A 935 20.12 19.09 -0.18
CA THR A 935 19.92 19.88 1.04
C THR A 935 18.70 20.79 0.89
N LYS A 936 17.84 20.80 1.91
CA LYS A 936 16.67 21.68 1.96
C LYS A 936 17.04 23.09 2.40
N ASN A 937 16.44 24.08 1.77
CA ASN A 937 16.48 25.47 2.24
C ASN A 937 15.58 25.65 3.47
N PRO A 938 16.12 26.06 4.65
CA PRO A 938 15.33 26.24 5.86
C PRO A 938 14.31 27.39 5.80
N GLN A 939 14.45 28.33 4.85
CA GLN A 939 13.51 29.44 4.66
C GLN A 939 12.17 29.01 4.05
N TYR A 940 12.09 27.80 3.48
CA TYR A 940 10.85 27.25 2.92
C TYR A 940 10.24 26.20 3.85
N PRO A 941 8.90 26.21 4.04
CA PRO A 941 8.24 25.21 4.87
C PRO A 941 8.43 23.80 4.29
N GLY A 942 8.73 22.84 5.17
CA GLY A 942 8.79 21.42 4.81
C GLY A 942 7.41 20.76 4.79
N PRO A 943 7.31 19.51 4.30
CA PRO A 943 6.11 18.69 4.45
C PRO A 943 5.68 18.61 5.93
N GLN A 944 4.37 18.64 6.22
CA GLN A 944 3.84 18.74 7.59
C GLN A 944 4.35 17.63 8.55
N ASN A 945 4.67 16.45 8.02
CA ASN A 945 5.11 15.28 8.79
C ASN A 945 6.63 15.21 9.03
N THR A 946 7.42 16.18 8.54
CA THR A 946 8.90 16.24 8.69
C THR A 946 9.40 17.62 9.10
N GLN A 947 8.53 18.46 9.67
CA GLN A 947 8.92 19.74 10.24
C GLN A 947 9.57 19.52 11.60
N LEU A 948 10.83 19.95 11.72
CA LEU A 948 11.52 19.97 13.01
C LEU A 948 11.11 21.22 13.81
N PRO A 949 11.08 21.15 15.15
CA PRO A 949 10.81 22.30 16.01
C PRO A 949 11.79 23.46 15.79
N GLN A 950 13.04 23.14 15.42
CA GLN A 950 14.10 24.07 15.07
C GLN A 950 14.80 23.58 13.79
N GLY A 951 15.12 24.51 12.89
CA GLY A 951 15.90 24.23 11.67
C GLY A 951 17.42 24.34 11.90
N PRO A 952 18.25 24.08 10.86
CA PRO A 952 19.70 24.25 10.96
C PRO A 952 20.10 25.72 11.06
N ASP A 953 21.13 25.99 11.86
CA ASP A 953 21.74 27.31 12.01
C ASP A 953 22.77 27.58 10.90
N PHE A 954 22.33 27.54 9.63
CA PHE A 954 23.21 27.79 8.49
C PHE A 954 23.71 29.25 8.47
N PRO A 955 25.00 29.47 8.18
CA PRO A 955 25.56 30.81 8.00
C PRO A 955 25.01 31.44 6.72
N LYS A 956 25.14 32.77 6.59
CA LYS A 956 24.55 33.53 5.47
C LYS A 956 25.09 33.06 4.12
N GLU A 957 26.34 32.64 4.08
CA GLU A 957 27.00 32.13 2.89
C GLU A 957 26.25 30.92 2.32
N ILE A 958 25.91 29.92 3.17
CA ILE A 958 25.14 28.73 2.75
C ILE A 958 23.69 29.12 2.41
N ILE A 959 23.07 30.06 3.14
CA ILE A 959 21.73 30.56 2.82
C ILE A 959 21.70 31.22 1.43
N ASP A 960 22.72 32.02 1.10
CA ASP A 960 22.81 32.75 -0.16
C ASP A 960 23.12 31.82 -1.34
N GLU A 961 23.82 30.70 -1.10
CA GLU A 961 24.04 29.65 -2.12
C GLU A 961 22.73 29.11 -2.70
N PHE A 962 21.64 29.08 -1.92
CA PHE A 962 20.35 28.61 -2.40
C PHE A 962 19.78 29.50 -3.51
N ARG A 963 20.15 30.79 -3.60
CA ARG A 963 19.61 31.73 -4.61
C ARG A 963 18.07 31.70 -4.70
N SER A 964 17.39 31.62 -3.55
CA SER A 964 15.93 31.43 -3.43
C SER A 964 15.37 30.08 -3.91
N LEU A 965 16.21 29.11 -4.28
CA LEU A 965 15.79 27.74 -4.55
C LEU A 965 15.42 27.01 -3.25
N ARG A 966 14.50 26.04 -3.36
CA ARG A 966 14.06 25.21 -2.23
C ARG A 966 15.05 24.11 -1.87
N TRP A 967 15.88 23.72 -2.84
CA TRP A 967 16.75 22.57 -2.81
C TRP A 967 18.08 22.90 -3.49
N LEU A 968 19.17 22.35 -2.96
CA LEU A 968 20.48 22.35 -3.59
C LEU A 968 21.05 20.93 -3.59
N PRO A 969 21.87 20.54 -4.58
CA PRO A 969 22.75 19.38 -4.44
C PRO A 969 23.59 19.53 -3.17
N SER A 970 23.62 18.49 -2.35
CA SER A 970 24.29 18.56 -1.04
C SER A 970 25.81 18.67 -1.19
N LYS A 971 26.41 19.60 -0.45
CA LYS A 971 27.87 19.71 -0.31
C LYS A 971 28.30 19.20 1.07
N PRO A 972 29.55 18.75 1.24
CA PRO A 972 30.07 18.30 2.54
C PRO A 972 29.79 19.28 3.68
N SER A 973 30.00 20.58 3.45
CA SER A 973 29.76 21.64 4.45
C SER A 973 28.31 21.74 4.93
N HIS A 974 27.34 21.22 4.18
CA HIS A 974 25.93 21.25 4.60
C HIS A 974 25.65 20.27 5.75
N PHE A 975 26.47 19.22 5.89
CA PHE A 975 26.31 18.20 6.93
C PHE A 975 26.92 18.61 8.29
N ASP A 976 27.64 19.74 8.34
CA ASP A 976 28.34 20.22 9.54
C ASP A 976 27.43 21.02 10.49
N TYR A 977 26.11 21.00 10.26
CA TYR A 977 25.14 21.75 11.05
C TYR A 977 24.03 20.82 11.57
N PRO A 978 23.79 20.74 12.89
CA PRO A 978 22.69 19.96 13.43
C PRO A 978 21.35 20.45 12.89
N ASN A 979 20.37 19.55 12.81
CA ASN A 979 19.04 19.78 12.23
C ASN A 979 19.03 20.07 10.71
N ALA A 980 20.18 20.01 10.02
CA ALA A 980 20.21 20.14 8.57
C ALA A 980 19.39 19.02 7.94
N GLN A 981 18.44 19.40 7.06
CA GLN A 981 17.51 18.47 6.43
C GLN A 981 18.01 18.08 5.04
N ILE A 982 18.36 16.82 4.87
CA ILE A 982 18.90 16.25 3.65
C ILE A 982 17.88 15.27 3.07
N LEU A 983 17.45 15.52 1.84
CA LEU A 983 16.66 14.56 1.08
C LEU A 983 17.60 13.48 0.55
N LEU A 984 17.41 12.26 1.04
CA LEU A 984 18.09 11.04 0.60
C LEU A 984 17.16 10.29 -0.35
N ILE A 985 17.58 10.08 -1.59
CA ILE A 985 16.78 9.41 -2.63
C ILE A 985 17.52 8.13 -3.05
N GLY A 986 16.84 6.99 -3.04
CA GLY A 986 17.43 5.72 -3.45
C GLY A 986 17.80 5.69 -4.93
N GLU A 987 18.76 4.86 -5.31
CA GLU A 987 19.17 4.69 -6.71
C GLU A 987 18.97 3.23 -7.15
N SER A 988 18.21 3.05 -8.24
CA SER A 988 17.86 1.74 -8.80
C SER A 988 18.93 1.18 -9.72
N ASP A 989 19.73 2.05 -10.33
CA ASP A 989 20.80 1.71 -11.29
C ASP A 989 22.14 1.41 -10.58
N GLY A 990 22.12 1.18 -9.26
CA GLY A 990 23.33 0.95 -8.47
C GLY A 990 24.24 2.18 -8.38
N ILE A 991 25.54 1.95 -8.14
CA ILE A 991 26.54 3.00 -7.90
C ILE A 991 27.01 3.72 -9.18
N GLU A 992 26.75 3.14 -10.35
CA GLU A 992 27.36 3.46 -11.65
C GLU A 992 27.29 4.96 -12.00
N LYS A 993 26.12 5.57 -11.82
CA LYS A 993 25.91 7.00 -12.08
C LYS A 993 26.62 7.90 -11.07
N ALA A 994 26.73 7.44 -9.82
CA ALA A 994 27.40 8.18 -8.76
C ALA A 994 28.93 8.23 -8.96
N VAL A 995 29.52 7.23 -9.64
CA VAL A 995 30.96 7.13 -9.89
C VAL A 995 31.35 7.43 -11.34
N GLU A 996 30.43 7.96 -12.15
CA GLU A 996 30.67 8.26 -13.57
C GLU A 996 31.87 9.23 -13.75
N PRO A 997 32.90 8.85 -14.52
CA PRO A 997 34.08 9.70 -14.74
C PRO A 997 33.72 11.00 -15.48
N GLN A 998 34.23 12.12 -15.00
CA GLN A 998 34.02 13.42 -15.67
C GLN A 998 35.05 13.63 -16.79
N LYS A 999 34.60 14.14 -17.94
CA LYS A 999 35.46 14.42 -19.12
C LYS A 999 36.66 15.34 -18.83
N LYS A 1000 36.57 16.16 -17.77
CA LYS A 1000 37.68 17.02 -17.35
C LYS A 1000 38.76 16.20 -16.62
N ASP A 1001 38.34 15.35 -15.69
CA ASP A 1001 39.24 14.50 -14.92
C ASP A 1001 39.95 13.46 -15.82
N GLN A 1002 39.23 12.90 -16.81
CA GLN A 1002 39.82 12.01 -17.83
C GLN A 1002 40.90 12.69 -18.69
N LYS A 1003 40.75 13.99 -18.99
CA LYS A 1003 41.76 14.76 -19.75
C LYS A 1003 42.97 15.11 -18.90
N ASP A 1004 42.74 15.33 -17.62
CA ASP A 1004 43.78 15.63 -16.64
C ASP A 1004 44.50 14.35 -16.17
N GLY A 1005 44.13 13.18 -16.70
CA GLY A 1005 44.76 11.89 -16.43
C GLY A 1005 44.44 11.32 -15.05
N LYS A 1006 43.36 11.80 -14.42
CA LYS A 1006 43.00 11.41 -13.06
C LYS A 1006 42.35 10.03 -13.00
N GLU A 1007 42.54 9.38 -11.87
CA GLU A 1007 41.93 8.09 -11.53
C GLU A 1007 40.40 8.13 -11.65
N GLU A 1008 39.72 7.00 -11.85
CA GLU A 1008 38.25 6.99 -11.91
C GLU A 1008 37.65 7.00 -10.49
N PRO A 1009 36.51 7.67 -10.24
CA PRO A 1009 35.93 7.75 -8.91
C PRO A 1009 35.61 6.39 -8.29
N GLU A 1010 35.25 5.40 -9.11
CA GLU A 1010 35.03 4.02 -8.67
C GLU A 1010 36.33 3.38 -8.18
N THR A 1011 37.42 3.53 -8.93
CA THR A 1011 38.74 2.99 -8.55
C THR A 1011 39.26 3.60 -7.25
N VAL A 1012 39.03 4.91 -7.02
CA VAL A 1012 39.37 5.56 -5.73
C VAL A 1012 38.61 4.93 -4.56
N LEU A 1013 37.35 4.57 -4.77
CA LEU A 1013 36.49 3.91 -3.78
C LEU A 1013 36.94 2.47 -3.53
N GLU A 1014 37.26 1.70 -4.58
CA GLU A 1014 37.76 0.32 -4.49
C GLU A 1014 39.13 0.25 -3.79
N HIS A 1015 40.04 1.18 -4.07
CA HIS A 1015 41.30 1.28 -3.32
C HIS A 1015 41.08 1.58 -1.84
N LEU A 1016 40.08 2.41 -1.51
CA LEU A 1016 39.75 2.72 -0.12
C LEU A 1016 39.12 1.50 0.59
N GLU A 1017 38.27 0.75 -0.11
CA GLU A 1017 37.68 -0.52 0.35
C GLU A 1017 38.78 -1.56 0.65
N ASP A 1018 39.72 -1.75 -0.29
CA ASP A 1018 40.84 -2.70 -0.15
C ASP A 1018 41.74 -2.38 1.05
N ASP A 1019 41.98 -1.09 1.31
CA ASP A 1019 42.76 -0.66 2.46
C ASP A 1019 41.96 -0.85 3.77
N ASP A 1020 40.65 -0.58 3.74
CA ASP A 1020 39.77 -0.72 4.89
C ASP A 1020 39.53 -2.18 5.31
N VAL A 1021 39.30 -3.09 4.35
CA VAL A 1021 39.14 -4.54 4.62
C VAL A 1021 40.39 -5.10 5.30
N LYS A 1022 41.59 -4.68 4.88
CA LYS A 1022 42.85 -5.09 5.52
C LYS A 1022 42.95 -4.54 6.94
N ARG A 1023 42.64 -3.25 7.10
CA ARG A 1023 42.66 -2.55 8.39
C ARG A 1023 41.72 -3.22 9.40
N MET A 1024 40.48 -3.49 9.02
CA MET A 1024 39.46 -4.07 9.90
C MET A 1024 39.79 -5.51 10.33
N LYS A 1025 40.41 -6.32 9.45
CA LYS A 1025 40.92 -7.67 9.78
C LYS A 1025 42.01 -7.68 10.85
N HIS A 1026 42.76 -6.58 10.98
CA HIS A 1026 43.82 -6.44 11.97
C HIS A 1026 43.34 -5.90 13.33
N LEU A 1027 42.09 -5.44 13.44
CA LEU A 1027 41.55 -4.84 14.67
C LEU A 1027 40.95 -5.87 15.64
N ALA A 1028 40.21 -6.87 15.14
CA ALA A 1028 39.64 -7.96 15.94
C ALA A 1028 39.30 -9.18 15.07
N ASP A 1029 39.23 -10.36 15.71
CA ASP A 1029 38.84 -11.62 15.03
C ASP A 1029 37.33 -11.68 14.72
N ASP A 1030 36.50 -10.95 15.48
CA ASP A 1030 35.06 -10.83 15.29
C ASP A 1030 34.71 -9.52 14.57
N GLN A 1031 33.90 -9.60 13.50
CA GLN A 1031 33.62 -8.46 12.62
C GLN A 1031 32.89 -7.31 13.35
N SER A 1032 31.97 -7.63 14.27
CA SER A 1032 31.31 -6.60 15.07
C SER A 1032 32.25 -5.97 16.09
N ALA A 1033 33.13 -6.77 16.70
CA ALA A 1033 34.15 -6.28 17.61
C ALA A 1033 35.17 -5.36 16.91
N ALA A 1034 35.46 -5.60 15.63
CA ALA A 1034 36.33 -4.73 14.83
C ALA A 1034 35.72 -3.32 14.66
N ILE A 1035 34.41 -3.22 14.40
CA ILE A 1035 33.69 -1.94 14.30
C ILE A 1035 33.76 -1.17 15.62
N TYR A 1036 33.58 -1.84 16.76
CA TYR A 1036 33.70 -1.19 18.07
C TYR A 1036 35.14 -0.77 18.39
N ALA A 1037 36.12 -1.63 18.08
CA ALA A 1037 37.53 -1.33 18.27
C ALA A 1037 37.97 -0.09 17.48
N ASP A 1038 37.46 0.06 16.25
CA ASP A 1038 37.72 1.25 15.42
C ASP A 1038 37.13 2.54 16.00
N LEU A 1039 36.01 2.44 16.71
CA LEU A 1039 35.40 3.56 17.45
C LEU A 1039 36.01 3.76 18.84
N HIS A 1040 37.16 3.13 19.14
CA HIS A 1040 37.84 3.13 20.44
C HIS A 1040 36.94 2.68 21.60
N VAL A 1041 36.00 1.78 21.32
CA VAL A 1041 35.11 1.16 22.29
C VAL A 1041 35.51 -0.30 22.46
N GLN A 1042 35.77 -0.73 23.70
CA GLN A 1042 35.96 -2.17 23.96
C GLN A 1042 34.60 -2.86 23.87
N ALA A 1043 34.48 -3.89 23.01
CA ALA A 1043 33.26 -4.70 22.93
C ALA A 1043 32.85 -5.31 24.30
N LYS A 1044 33.82 -5.49 25.21
CA LYS A 1044 33.63 -5.94 26.60
C LYS A 1044 32.89 -4.94 27.50
N ASP A 1045 32.95 -3.64 27.19
CA ASP A 1045 32.20 -2.60 27.92
C ASP A 1045 30.69 -2.70 27.64
N TYR A 1046 30.32 -3.40 26.56
CA TYR A 1046 28.95 -3.52 26.08
C TYR A 1046 28.62 -4.94 25.58
N PRO A 1047 28.63 -5.95 26.48
CA PRO A 1047 28.43 -7.36 26.09
C PRO A 1047 27.06 -7.64 25.47
N LYS A 1048 26.05 -6.80 25.76
CA LYS A 1048 24.70 -6.87 25.16
C LYS A 1048 24.59 -6.19 23.78
N MET A 1049 25.67 -5.59 23.30
CA MET A 1049 25.73 -4.89 22.00
C MET A 1049 26.45 -5.69 20.92
N GLN A 1050 27.00 -6.86 21.24
CA GLN A 1050 27.67 -7.70 20.26
C GLN A 1050 26.62 -8.26 19.30
N THR A 1051 26.81 -8.01 18.00
CA THR A 1051 26.02 -8.59 16.92
C THR A 1051 26.89 -9.65 16.28
N THR A 1052 26.54 -10.93 16.37
CA THR A 1052 27.14 -11.92 15.48
C THR A 1052 26.56 -11.67 14.08
N PHE A 1053 27.39 -11.08 13.21
CA PHE A 1053 27.18 -11.21 11.76
C PHE A 1053 27.70 -12.56 11.28
#